data_AF-A0A6M0RA95-F1
#
_entry.id   AF-A0A6M0RA95-F1
#
_cell.length_a   1.000
_cell.length_b   1.000
_cell.length_c   1.000
_cell.angle_alpha   90.00
_cell.angle_beta   90.00
_cell.angle_gamma   90.00
#
_symmetry.space_group_name_H-M   'P 1'
#
loop_
_entity.id
_entity.type
_entity.pdbx_description
1 polymer ?
#
loop_
_entity_poly.entity_id
_entity_poly.type
_entity_poly.pdbx_seq_one_letter_code
_entity_poly.pdbx_strand_id
1 'polypeptide(L)'
;MSDFNFNGNTITGFSESGKEKFKLNKDLILPDTNKDGAKITEIGDKAFSTELRISGAKDTLKNKDSAKQDPKLALHSVKIPSTVKVIGKEAFRNNLLTKVDLPKGLTTIKTLAFNNNKLEKLAVPDSVTSLENGAFTYNNIDDLILSKNLKTIEVAFSFNNLQKLIIPEGIVKISDRAFSDNKIEKLTLPSTLEYLSGFNNNNFKSITIPKSVKELGLRAFERNKISSVVIPGNVKKIGKSAFGNTWHDTFLTSVTIEEGVEEIDKYAFSQDHLKDVQIPSTVKKIEDNAFSKNLGHDGVVYLFTPGYKNLNNIQDSKYHVVNPSTIRVQYKCGDTILKEENIAYKLVKVIKDKKEVQERKYFHIGDKGISINPYYENNEYEIIDKNERKVDLKHKENTLIIECKKKDMVDELTIKSIGEVAPVVVDVGENEDSVKNKLPKTTYITDSNDKKHEDVKLNWKLENFDGNTKGEYRAIGTFTLPQGVSQPDTPLELKVNGRIIVKQNLTVENNKWDISDFIFGKEVEIKDGDNTKKIVDERIIVGFSKLGEEKLKSNKNLILPKVNSKNEAITRIENYAFKNKGLETVVIPDGINGLVVGTNAFEGNKINKVYIGEGVKELDAYAFAGNKLEYVEFPGTLKKIGNHTFADNNLISAVFSPETEKIAIDRFSFRDNKITSITLLKDVTKVNGQAFEDNKSYNSDGKVHIFTKSFDPNDCNQWFPNSKYHKIIPLK
;
A
#
# COMPACT_ATOMS: atom_id res chain seq x y z
N MET A 1 -29.05 9.87 -46.06
CA MET A 1 -28.61 11.25 -46.39
C MET A 1 -29.39 12.31 -45.63
N SER A 2 -30.72 12.33 -45.70
CA SER A 2 -31.55 13.33 -45.01
C SER A 2 -31.32 13.43 -43.50
N ASP A 3 -30.89 12.33 -42.87
CA ASP A 3 -30.71 12.23 -41.42
C ASP A 3 -29.48 12.99 -40.89
N PHE A 4 -28.60 13.49 -41.75
CA PHE A 4 -27.33 14.10 -41.35
C PHE A 4 -27.18 15.54 -41.84
N ASN A 5 -26.43 16.33 -41.07
CA ASN A 5 -25.95 17.64 -41.46
C ASN A 5 -24.56 17.52 -42.09
N PHE A 6 -24.31 18.36 -43.10
CA PHE A 6 -23.06 18.36 -43.85
C PHE A 6 -22.52 19.78 -43.98
N ASN A 7 -21.19 19.92 -43.96
CA ASN A 7 -20.47 21.10 -44.40
C ASN A 7 -19.44 20.65 -45.45
N GLY A 8 -19.76 20.82 -46.74
CA GLY A 8 -18.98 20.25 -47.83
C GLY A 8 -18.90 18.71 -47.74
N ASN A 9 -17.68 18.18 -47.61
CA ASN A 9 -17.40 16.75 -47.50
C ASN A 9 -17.35 16.24 -46.04
N THR A 10 -17.77 17.08 -45.08
CA THR A 10 -17.73 16.78 -43.65
C THR A 10 -19.12 16.51 -43.11
N ILE A 11 -19.31 15.39 -42.41
CA ILE A 11 -20.55 15.15 -41.63
C ILE A 11 -20.43 15.88 -40.30
N THR A 12 -21.34 16.81 -40.01
CA THR A 12 -21.29 17.64 -38.79
C THR A 12 -22.26 17.20 -37.69
N GLY A 13 -23.05 16.14 -37.93
CA GLY A 13 -23.90 15.50 -36.93
C GLY A 13 -25.27 15.13 -37.47
N PHE A 14 -26.24 14.91 -36.58
CA PHE A 14 -27.62 14.63 -36.94
C PHE A 14 -28.37 15.89 -37.38
N SER A 15 -29.14 15.76 -38.47
CA SER A 15 -30.26 16.67 -38.74
C SER A 15 -31.39 16.47 -37.72
N GLU A 16 -32.42 17.33 -37.73
CA GLU A 16 -33.60 17.15 -36.87
C GLU A 16 -34.29 15.78 -37.08
N SER A 17 -34.45 15.31 -38.32
CA SER A 17 -35.01 13.97 -38.57
C SER A 17 -34.10 12.84 -38.08
N GLY A 18 -32.78 13.06 -38.15
CA GLY A 18 -31.78 12.14 -37.60
C GLY A 18 -31.85 12.03 -36.08
N LYS A 19 -32.05 13.15 -35.37
CA LYS A 19 -32.23 13.17 -33.91
C LYS A 19 -33.46 12.38 -33.48
N GLU A 20 -34.58 12.52 -34.20
CA GLU A 20 -35.80 11.75 -33.92
C GLU A 20 -35.59 10.25 -34.12
N LYS A 21 -34.94 9.84 -35.23
CA LYS A 21 -34.58 8.44 -35.44
C LYS A 21 -33.62 7.91 -34.38
N PHE A 22 -32.66 8.74 -33.96
CA PHE A 22 -31.69 8.38 -32.93
C PHE A 22 -32.34 8.10 -31.58
N LYS A 23 -33.51 8.68 -31.26
CA LYS A 23 -34.26 8.32 -30.04
C LYS A 23 -34.63 6.84 -29.98
N LEU A 24 -34.82 6.19 -31.14
CA LEU A 24 -35.25 4.80 -31.27
C LEU A 24 -34.11 3.84 -31.65
N ASN A 25 -33.15 4.30 -32.45
CA ASN A 25 -32.04 3.47 -32.94
C ASN A 25 -30.68 4.07 -32.53
N LYS A 26 -29.86 3.26 -31.84
CA LYS A 26 -28.52 3.65 -31.34
C LYS A 26 -27.36 3.17 -32.21
N ASP A 27 -27.66 2.48 -33.31
CA ASP A 27 -26.69 1.99 -34.27
C ASP A 27 -26.60 2.95 -35.45
N LEU A 28 -25.39 3.50 -35.66
CA LEU A 28 -25.16 4.55 -36.64
C LEU A 28 -24.45 4.02 -37.87
N ILE A 29 -25.09 4.15 -39.04
CA ILE A 29 -24.45 3.91 -40.34
C ILE A 29 -24.28 5.27 -41.02
N LEU A 30 -23.03 5.70 -41.15
CA LEU A 30 -22.72 6.95 -41.83
C LEU A 30 -22.70 6.75 -43.35
N PRO A 31 -23.18 7.73 -44.12
CA PRO A 31 -23.19 7.65 -45.57
C PRO A 31 -21.80 7.83 -46.19
N ASP A 32 -21.55 7.17 -47.33
CA ASP A 32 -20.30 7.32 -48.09
C ASP A 32 -20.20 8.65 -48.86
N THR A 33 -21.33 9.29 -49.17
CA THR A 33 -21.40 10.56 -49.91
C THR A 33 -22.29 11.60 -49.22
N ASN A 34 -22.15 12.87 -49.60
CA ASN A 34 -23.07 13.94 -49.20
C ASN A 34 -24.28 14.00 -50.16
N LYS A 35 -25.13 15.02 -50.00
CA LYS A 35 -26.34 15.21 -50.82
C LYS A 35 -26.05 15.45 -52.32
N ASP A 36 -24.85 15.93 -52.64
CA ASP A 36 -24.39 16.23 -54.01
C ASP A 36 -23.58 15.07 -54.62
N GLY A 37 -23.48 13.94 -53.92
CA GLY A 37 -22.72 12.76 -54.37
C GLY A 37 -21.21 12.83 -54.11
N ALA A 38 -20.70 13.90 -53.49
CA ALA A 38 -19.29 14.00 -53.13
C ALA A 38 -18.96 13.07 -51.95
N LYS A 39 -17.79 12.41 -51.99
CA LYS A 39 -17.35 11.46 -50.96
C LYS A 39 -17.14 12.16 -49.61
N ILE A 40 -17.59 11.53 -48.52
CA ILE A 40 -17.34 12.01 -47.17
C ILE A 40 -15.88 11.75 -46.77
N THR A 41 -15.16 12.80 -46.42
CA THR A 41 -13.73 12.73 -46.06
C THR A 41 -13.47 13.05 -44.60
N GLU A 42 -14.43 13.64 -43.88
CA GLU A 42 -14.27 14.00 -42.47
C GLU A 42 -15.55 13.81 -41.66
N ILE A 43 -15.38 13.44 -40.40
CA ILE A 43 -16.41 13.53 -39.37
C ILE A 43 -16.07 14.75 -38.53
N GLY A 44 -16.98 15.72 -38.48
CA GLY A 44 -16.75 17.01 -37.84
C GLY A 44 -16.61 16.92 -36.32
N ASP A 45 -16.10 18.00 -35.75
CA ASP A 45 -15.95 18.13 -34.30
C ASP A 45 -17.32 17.99 -33.61
N LYS A 46 -17.34 17.19 -32.53
CA LYS A 46 -18.53 16.89 -31.71
C LYS A 46 -19.73 16.33 -32.48
N ALA A 47 -19.56 15.89 -33.74
CA ALA A 47 -20.67 15.50 -34.62
C ALA A 47 -21.65 14.51 -33.98
N PHE A 48 -21.13 13.56 -33.20
CA PHE A 48 -21.88 12.54 -32.49
C PHE A 48 -21.44 12.41 -31.02
N SER A 49 -20.97 13.52 -30.44
CA SER A 49 -20.68 13.60 -29.01
C SER A 49 -21.98 13.61 -28.22
N THR A 50 -21.97 13.01 -27.03
CA THR A 50 -23.11 13.07 -26.11
C THR A 50 -22.75 13.85 -24.84
N GLU A 51 -23.74 14.50 -24.27
CA GLU A 51 -23.58 15.23 -23.01
C GLU A 51 -23.72 14.29 -21.81
N LEU A 52 -22.88 14.50 -20.79
CA LEU A 52 -22.95 13.75 -19.53
C LEU A 52 -24.07 14.33 -18.66
N ARG A 53 -24.98 13.47 -18.17
CA ARG A 53 -25.91 13.85 -17.10
C ARG A 53 -25.21 13.68 -15.75
N ILE A 54 -24.79 14.80 -15.15
CA ILE A 54 -24.28 14.83 -13.77
C ILE A 54 -25.47 14.91 -12.82
N SER A 55 -25.91 13.78 -12.25
CA SER A 55 -26.87 13.81 -11.16
C SER A 55 -26.16 14.08 -9.83
N GLY A 56 -26.24 15.32 -9.33
CA GLY A 56 -26.18 15.61 -7.88
C GLY A 56 -24.84 15.64 -7.15
N ALA A 57 -23.72 16.10 -7.74
CA ALA A 57 -22.49 16.32 -6.97
C ALA A 57 -21.78 17.64 -7.32
N LYS A 58 -21.33 18.36 -6.28
CA LYS A 58 -20.53 19.60 -6.38
C LYS A 58 -19.25 19.38 -7.18
N ASP A 59 -18.98 20.38 -8.00
CA ASP A 59 -17.94 20.49 -9.01
C ASP A 59 -16.54 20.13 -8.48
N THR A 60 -16.05 18.95 -8.84
CA THR A 60 -14.61 18.66 -8.94
C THR A 60 -14.39 17.84 -10.21
N LEU A 61 -13.35 18.17 -10.96
CA LEU A 61 -12.99 17.51 -12.24
C LEU A 61 -12.90 15.98 -12.15
N LYS A 62 -12.65 15.41 -10.95
CA LYS A 62 -12.64 13.95 -10.72
C LYS A 62 -13.99 13.26 -10.90
N ASN A 63 -15.11 13.96 -10.78
CA ASN A 63 -16.47 13.37 -10.83
C ASN A 63 -17.14 13.44 -12.21
N LYS A 64 -16.54 14.13 -13.19
CA LYS A 64 -17.13 14.20 -14.55
C LYS A 64 -16.80 12.96 -15.37
N ASP A 65 -15.62 12.37 -15.18
CA ASP A 65 -15.22 11.15 -15.91
C ASP A 65 -15.72 9.84 -15.26
N SER A 66 -16.33 9.93 -14.07
CA SER A 66 -17.09 8.84 -13.42
C SER A 66 -18.62 8.96 -13.60
N ALA A 67 -19.08 10.01 -14.29
CA ALA A 67 -20.51 10.18 -14.58
C ALA A 67 -20.98 9.06 -15.52
N LYS A 68 -22.07 8.39 -15.15
CA LYS A 68 -22.63 7.31 -15.95
C LYS A 68 -23.16 7.87 -17.27
N GLN A 69 -22.70 7.32 -18.39
CA GLN A 69 -23.28 7.57 -19.71
C GLN A 69 -24.78 7.23 -19.65
N ASP A 70 -25.65 8.11 -20.13
CA ASP A 70 -27.09 7.83 -20.26
C ASP A 70 -27.30 6.91 -21.48
N PRO A 71 -27.69 5.64 -21.30
CA PRO A 71 -27.89 4.73 -22.44
C PRO A 71 -28.96 5.24 -23.42
N LYS A 72 -29.87 6.12 -22.97
CA LYS A 72 -30.88 6.72 -23.84
C LYS A 72 -30.31 7.77 -24.79
N LEU A 73 -29.10 8.27 -24.55
CA LEU A 73 -28.49 9.35 -25.33
C LEU A 73 -27.22 8.92 -26.06
N ALA A 74 -26.72 7.69 -25.85
CA ALA A 74 -25.45 7.20 -26.37
C ALA A 74 -25.58 6.25 -27.57
N LEU A 75 -24.61 6.32 -28.49
CA LEU A 75 -24.42 5.37 -29.59
C LEU A 75 -23.93 4.02 -29.06
N HIS A 76 -24.46 2.93 -29.60
CA HIS A 76 -23.99 1.56 -29.33
C HIS A 76 -22.98 1.09 -30.38
N SER A 77 -23.17 1.49 -31.63
CA SER A 77 -22.25 1.15 -32.72
C SER A 77 -22.17 2.25 -33.77
N VAL A 78 -21.06 2.28 -34.52
CA VAL A 78 -20.90 3.13 -35.68
C VAL A 78 -20.17 2.41 -36.81
N LYS A 79 -20.69 2.51 -38.03
CA LYS A 79 -19.99 2.15 -39.27
C LYS A 79 -19.48 3.42 -39.94
N ILE A 80 -18.15 3.61 -39.92
CA ILE A 80 -17.48 4.76 -40.53
C ILE A 80 -17.23 4.49 -42.02
N PRO A 81 -17.49 5.45 -42.94
CA PRO A 81 -17.25 5.27 -44.36
C PRO A 81 -15.77 5.07 -44.67
N SER A 82 -15.46 4.21 -45.63
CA SER A 82 -14.07 3.89 -46.00
C SER A 82 -13.27 5.09 -46.56
N THR A 83 -13.98 6.13 -47.01
CA THR A 83 -13.44 7.36 -47.60
C THR A 83 -12.99 8.39 -46.56
N VAL A 84 -13.37 8.22 -45.29
CA VAL A 84 -13.01 9.15 -44.23
C VAL A 84 -11.51 9.17 -43.98
N LYS A 85 -10.96 10.39 -43.93
CA LYS A 85 -9.55 10.71 -43.68
C LYS A 85 -9.34 11.32 -42.30
N VAL A 86 -10.32 12.03 -41.77
CA VAL A 86 -10.22 12.75 -40.50
C VAL A 86 -11.42 12.45 -39.60
N ILE A 87 -11.15 12.16 -38.33
CA ILE A 87 -12.17 12.10 -37.27
C ILE A 87 -11.94 13.29 -36.34
N GLY A 88 -12.95 14.15 -36.24
CA GLY A 88 -12.94 15.43 -35.56
C GLY A 88 -12.80 15.33 -34.04
N LYS A 89 -12.50 16.48 -33.43
CA LYS A 89 -12.37 16.61 -31.97
C LYS A 89 -13.67 16.21 -31.30
N GLU A 90 -13.58 15.32 -30.32
CA GLU A 90 -14.75 14.82 -29.56
C GLU A 90 -15.84 14.18 -30.44
N ALA A 91 -15.57 13.81 -31.69
CA ALA A 91 -16.60 13.39 -32.66
C ALA A 91 -17.53 12.28 -32.17
N PHE A 92 -17.02 11.35 -31.35
CA PHE A 92 -17.76 10.22 -30.76
C PHE A 92 -17.59 10.14 -29.24
N ARG A 93 -17.31 11.26 -28.58
CA ARG A 93 -17.09 11.29 -27.13
C ARG A 93 -18.35 10.91 -26.33
N ASN A 94 -18.15 10.24 -25.19
CA ASN A 94 -19.18 9.85 -24.21
C ASN A 94 -20.23 8.84 -24.72
N ASN A 95 -19.89 8.00 -25.70
CA ASN A 95 -20.82 6.99 -26.23
C ASN A 95 -20.63 5.61 -25.55
N LEU A 96 -21.36 4.60 -26.01
CA LEU A 96 -21.29 3.21 -25.54
C LEU A 96 -20.68 2.29 -26.60
N LEU A 97 -19.81 2.81 -27.47
CA LEU A 97 -19.19 2.03 -28.53
C LEU A 97 -18.31 0.93 -27.94
N THR A 98 -18.60 -0.33 -28.25
CA THR A 98 -17.79 -1.50 -27.85
C THR A 98 -16.74 -1.88 -28.88
N LYS A 99 -16.96 -1.49 -30.13
CA LYS A 99 -16.05 -1.70 -31.27
C LYS A 99 -16.12 -0.53 -32.24
N VAL A 100 -15.03 -0.29 -32.96
CA VAL A 100 -14.99 0.63 -34.10
C VAL A 100 -14.00 0.13 -35.14
N ASP A 101 -14.46 0.04 -36.39
CA ASP A 101 -13.60 -0.27 -37.54
C ASP A 101 -13.08 1.06 -38.12
N LEU A 102 -11.79 1.35 -37.89
CA LEU A 102 -11.16 2.53 -38.43
C LEU A 102 -10.84 2.36 -39.93
N PRO A 103 -11.21 3.33 -40.80
CA PRO A 103 -10.96 3.22 -42.24
C PRO A 103 -9.48 3.07 -42.58
N LYS A 104 -9.15 2.20 -43.54
CA LYS A 104 -7.76 2.00 -44.02
C LYS A 104 -7.10 3.26 -44.61
N GLY A 105 -7.90 4.27 -44.96
CA GLY A 105 -7.43 5.54 -45.49
C GLY A 105 -7.30 6.65 -44.44
N LEU A 106 -7.67 6.39 -43.18
CA LEU A 106 -7.73 7.37 -42.11
C LEU A 106 -6.33 7.91 -41.77
N THR A 107 -6.15 9.22 -41.74
CA THR A 107 -4.84 9.85 -41.49
C THR A 107 -4.79 10.52 -40.12
N THR A 108 -5.93 11.01 -39.61
CA THR A 108 -5.96 11.85 -38.41
C THR A 108 -7.13 11.49 -37.48
N ILE A 109 -6.83 11.30 -36.20
CA ILE A 109 -7.80 11.15 -35.12
C ILE A 109 -7.54 12.27 -34.11
N LYS A 110 -8.46 13.23 -34.05
CA LYS A 110 -8.30 14.44 -33.25
C LYS A 110 -8.60 14.19 -31.77
N THR A 111 -8.29 15.22 -30.98
CA THR A 111 -8.39 15.26 -29.53
C THR A 111 -9.73 14.71 -29.03
N LEU A 112 -9.67 13.77 -28.08
CA LEU A 112 -10.84 13.16 -27.43
C LEU A 112 -11.88 12.50 -28.36
N ALA A 113 -11.54 12.21 -29.63
CA ALA A 113 -12.49 11.71 -30.63
C ALA A 113 -13.34 10.52 -30.15
N PHE A 114 -12.75 9.55 -29.45
CA PHE A 114 -13.43 8.37 -28.89
C PHE A 114 -13.28 8.28 -27.36
N ASN A 115 -13.05 9.41 -26.69
CA ASN A 115 -12.94 9.46 -25.24
C ASN A 115 -14.23 8.96 -24.57
N ASN A 116 -14.09 8.26 -23.44
CA ASN A 116 -15.19 7.77 -22.61
C ASN A 116 -16.18 6.93 -23.43
N ASN A 117 -15.71 5.81 -23.95
CA ASN A 117 -16.50 4.80 -24.66
C ASN A 117 -16.40 3.44 -23.93
N LYS A 118 -16.65 2.33 -24.63
CA LYS A 118 -16.54 0.97 -24.11
C LYS A 118 -15.69 0.07 -25.02
N LEU A 119 -14.81 0.66 -25.83
CA LEU A 119 -14.04 -0.07 -26.84
C LEU A 119 -13.19 -1.13 -26.16
N GLU A 120 -13.29 -2.38 -26.63
CA GLU A 120 -12.54 -3.52 -26.07
C GLU A 120 -11.28 -3.82 -26.88
N LYS A 121 -11.35 -3.67 -28.21
CA LYS A 121 -10.23 -3.89 -29.12
C LYS A 121 -10.08 -2.72 -30.08
N LEU A 122 -8.83 -2.43 -30.45
CA LEU A 122 -8.55 -1.34 -31.37
C LEU A 122 -7.33 -1.65 -32.25
N ALA A 123 -7.52 -1.53 -33.56
CA ALA A 123 -6.43 -1.47 -34.53
C ALA A 123 -6.38 -0.09 -35.17
N VAL A 124 -5.34 0.68 -34.85
CA VAL A 124 -5.06 1.97 -35.50
C VAL A 124 -4.34 1.69 -36.82
N PRO A 125 -4.94 1.97 -37.99
CA PRO A 125 -4.35 1.61 -39.27
C PRO A 125 -3.06 2.40 -39.54
N ASP A 126 -2.11 1.79 -40.23
CA ASP A 126 -0.81 2.40 -40.57
C ASP A 126 -0.92 3.71 -41.37
N SER A 127 -2.08 4.00 -41.99
CA SER A 127 -2.34 5.29 -42.63
C SER A 127 -2.42 6.46 -41.65
N VAL A 128 -2.67 6.18 -40.36
CA VAL A 128 -2.74 7.20 -39.32
C VAL A 128 -1.34 7.68 -38.96
N THR A 129 -1.10 8.96 -39.22
CA THR A 129 0.14 9.67 -38.90
C THR A 129 -0.04 10.69 -37.78
N SER A 130 -1.29 11.02 -37.41
CA SER A 130 -1.63 11.92 -36.31
C SER A 130 -2.72 11.32 -35.41
N LEU A 131 -2.36 11.11 -34.14
CA LEU A 131 -3.25 10.65 -33.07
C LEU A 131 -3.11 11.63 -31.90
N GLU A 132 -4.14 12.43 -31.66
CA GLU A 132 -4.08 13.53 -30.69
C GLU A 132 -4.49 13.12 -29.27
N ASN A 133 -4.25 14.03 -28.32
CA ASN A 133 -4.49 13.84 -26.89
C ASN A 133 -5.92 13.36 -26.57
N GLY A 134 -6.00 12.37 -25.70
CA GLY A 134 -7.23 11.87 -25.13
C GLY A 134 -8.07 11.00 -26.06
N ALA A 135 -7.66 10.79 -27.32
CA ALA A 135 -8.49 10.19 -28.37
C ALA A 135 -9.17 8.87 -27.96
N PHE A 136 -8.52 8.01 -27.19
CA PHE A 136 -9.05 6.71 -26.74
C PHE A 136 -9.01 6.52 -25.21
N THR A 137 -8.95 7.62 -24.45
CA THR A 137 -8.95 7.56 -22.98
C THR A 137 -10.30 7.12 -22.43
N TYR A 138 -10.32 6.46 -21.27
CA TYR A 138 -11.54 5.95 -20.62
C TYR A 138 -12.31 4.97 -21.51
N ASN A 139 -11.63 3.92 -21.95
CA ASN A 139 -12.23 2.81 -22.67
C ASN A 139 -11.95 1.50 -21.93
N ASN A 140 -12.32 0.37 -22.55
CA ASN A 140 -12.07 -0.95 -22.01
C ASN A 140 -10.97 -1.71 -22.78
N ILE A 141 -10.09 -1.00 -23.50
CA ILE A 141 -9.22 -1.61 -24.50
C ILE A 141 -8.25 -2.57 -23.81
N ASP A 142 -8.26 -3.84 -24.21
CA ASP A 142 -7.35 -4.88 -23.74
C ASP A 142 -6.42 -5.41 -24.85
N ASP A 143 -6.77 -5.19 -26.12
CA ASP A 143 -6.00 -5.53 -27.31
C ASP A 143 -5.83 -4.32 -28.22
N LEU A 144 -4.59 -3.85 -28.37
CA LEU A 144 -4.24 -2.63 -29.10
C LEU A 144 -3.14 -2.92 -30.14
N ILE A 145 -3.44 -2.59 -31.39
CA ILE A 145 -2.46 -2.50 -32.48
C ILE A 145 -2.29 -1.03 -32.85
N LEU A 146 -1.07 -0.52 -32.71
CA LEU A 146 -0.71 0.86 -33.04
C LEU A 146 -0.22 0.97 -34.49
N SER A 147 -0.47 2.12 -35.11
CA SER A 147 0.14 2.49 -36.39
C SER A 147 1.65 2.60 -36.23
N LYS A 148 2.41 1.95 -37.12
CA LYS A 148 3.88 2.06 -37.16
C LYS A 148 4.39 3.39 -37.71
N ASN A 149 3.51 4.19 -38.29
CA ASN A 149 3.86 5.48 -38.91
C ASN A 149 3.68 6.67 -37.96
N LEU A 150 3.23 6.43 -36.72
CA LEU A 150 3.29 7.44 -35.67
C LEU A 150 4.75 7.71 -35.28
N LYS A 151 5.03 8.95 -34.87
CA LYS A 151 6.33 9.33 -34.29
C LYS A 151 6.26 9.53 -32.79
N THR A 152 5.11 9.99 -32.30
CA THR A 152 4.83 10.24 -30.89
C THR A 152 3.53 9.56 -30.52
N ILE A 153 3.50 8.95 -29.34
CA ILE A 153 2.26 8.48 -28.72
C ILE A 153 1.85 9.51 -27.68
N GLU A 154 0.80 10.26 -28.01
CA GLU A 154 0.22 11.27 -27.12
C GLU A 154 -0.58 10.65 -25.97
N VAL A 155 -1.23 11.47 -25.14
CA VAL A 155 -2.04 11.04 -23.98
C VAL A 155 -3.35 10.37 -24.43
N ALA A 156 -3.27 9.30 -25.22
CA ALA A 156 -4.40 8.75 -25.96
C ALA A 156 -5.00 7.50 -25.32
N PHE A 157 -4.26 6.74 -24.50
CA PHE A 157 -4.65 5.40 -24.05
C PHE A 157 -4.72 5.23 -22.54
N SER A 158 -4.76 6.34 -21.77
CA SER A 158 -4.97 6.30 -20.33
C SER A 158 -6.35 5.73 -19.95
N PHE A 159 -6.45 5.08 -18.79
CA PHE A 159 -7.70 4.48 -18.26
C PHE A 159 -8.28 3.44 -19.22
N ASN A 160 -7.53 2.38 -19.47
CA ASN A 160 -7.92 1.22 -20.28
C ASN A 160 -7.59 -0.09 -19.53
N ASN A 161 -7.74 -1.24 -20.19
CA ASN A 161 -7.50 -2.56 -19.60
C ASN A 161 -6.28 -3.29 -20.19
N LEU A 162 -5.34 -2.56 -20.82
CA LEU A 162 -4.19 -3.16 -21.50
C LEU A 162 -3.35 -3.99 -20.52
N GLN A 163 -3.09 -5.25 -20.86
CA GLN A 163 -2.24 -6.15 -20.07
C GLN A 163 -0.87 -6.37 -20.73
N LYS A 164 -0.84 -6.35 -22.07
CA LYS A 164 0.37 -6.47 -22.89
C LYS A 164 0.38 -5.35 -23.93
N LEU A 165 1.57 -4.88 -24.27
CA LEU A 165 1.71 -3.82 -25.27
C LEU A 165 3.01 -3.98 -26.06
N ILE A 166 2.90 -3.85 -27.38
CA ILE A 166 4.04 -3.73 -28.28
C ILE A 166 4.00 -2.32 -28.86
N ILE A 167 5.06 -1.55 -28.60
CA ILE A 167 5.26 -0.25 -29.22
C ILE A 167 6.00 -0.47 -30.55
N PRO A 168 5.44 -0.08 -31.71
CA PRO A 168 6.07 -0.30 -33.01
C PRO A 168 7.41 0.43 -33.18
N GLU A 169 8.28 -0.11 -34.05
CA GLU A 169 9.47 0.61 -34.51
C GLU A 169 9.10 1.90 -35.27
N GLY A 170 9.93 2.93 -35.11
CA GLY A 170 9.73 4.26 -35.66
C GLY A 170 9.16 5.27 -34.66
N ILE A 171 8.64 4.81 -33.52
CA ILE A 171 8.18 5.66 -32.40
C ILE A 171 9.40 6.20 -31.65
N VAL A 172 9.48 7.52 -31.56
CA VAL A 172 10.59 8.24 -30.92
C VAL A 172 10.21 8.70 -29.51
N LYS A 173 8.91 8.94 -29.25
CA LYS A 173 8.44 9.49 -27.97
C LYS A 173 7.14 8.84 -27.50
N ILE A 174 7.09 8.52 -26.21
CA ILE A 174 5.85 8.21 -25.48
C ILE A 174 5.61 9.33 -24.48
N SER A 175 4.57 10.14 -24.69
CA SER A 175 4.25 11.30 -23.87
C SER A 175 3.85 10.89 -22.44
N ASP A 176 4.00 11.83 -21.50
CA ASP A 176 3.61 11.61 -20.11
C ASP A 176 2.12 11.22 -20.01
N ARG A 177 1.83 10.22 -19.19
CA ARG A 177 0.52 9.57 -19.00
C ARG A 177 -0.09 8.83 -20.20
N ALA A 178 0.62 8.66 -21.33
CA ALA A 178 0.10 7.99 -22.53
C ALA A 178 -0.67 6.67 -22.28
N PHE A 179 -0.18 5.85 -21.35
CA PHE A 179 -0.74 4.56 -20.95
C PHE A 179 -1.01 4.49 -19.42
N SER A 180 -1.29 5.64 -18.80
CA SER A 180 -1.62 5.74 -17.37
C SER A 180 -2.83 4.90 -17.01
N ASP A 181 -2.86 4.31 -15.82
CA ASP A 181 -4.04 3.60 -15.28
C ASP A 181 -4.50 2.46 -16.20
N ASN A 182 -3.57 1.57 -16.52
CA ASN A 182 -3.82 0.33 -17.25
C ASN A 182 -3.44 -0.88 -16.36
N LYS A 183 -3.35 -2.07 -16.94
CA LYS A 183 -2.98 -3.31 -16.25
C LYS A 183 -1.69 -3.91 -16.82
N ILE A 184 -0.83 -3.11 -17.46
CA ILE A 184 0.26 -3.61 -18.29
C ILE A 184 1.28 -4.34 -17.40
N GLU A 185 1.55 -5.59 -17.75
CA GLU A 185 2.59 -6.43 -17.13
C GLU A 185 3.72 -6.77 -18.12
N LYS A 186 3.44 -6.77 -19.43
CA LYS A 186 4.41 -7.10 -20.49
C LYS A 186 4.47 -5.95 -21.51
N LEU A 187 5.66 -5.38 -21.70
CA LEU A 187 5.89 -4.26 -22.63
C LEU A 187 7.09 -4.55 -23.53
N THR A 188 6.92 -4.38 -24.83
CA THR A 188 8.01 -4.36 -25.81
C THR A 188 8.21 -2.93 -26.31
N LEU A 189 9.42 -2.41 -26.12
CA LEU A 189 9.82 -1.07 -26.53
C LEU A 189 10.72 -1.12 -27.77
N PRO A 190 10.60 -0.16 -28.70
CA PRO A 190 11.40 -0.15 -29.92
C PRO A 190 12.80 0.41 -29.67
N SER A 191 13.71 0.05 -30.56
CA SER A 191 15.09 0.56 -30.57
C SER A 191 15.19 2.04 -30.96
N THR A 192 14.13 2.61 -31.56
CA THR A 192 14.04 4.01 -31.98
C THR A 192 13.59 4.99 -30.89
N LEU A 193 13.24 4.50 -29.68
CA LEU A 193 12.66 5.31 -28.62
C LEU A 193 13.69 6.20 -27.91
N GLU A 194 13.47 7.52 -27.90
CA GLU A 194 14.36 8.48 -27.22
C GLU A 194 13.77 9.03 -25.90
N TYR A 195 12.44 9.15 -25.79
CA TYR A 195 11.78 9.64 -24.58
C TYR A 195 10.74 8.61 -24.10
N LEU A 196 10.93 8.10 -22.88
CA LEU A 196 10.12 7.04 -22.30
C LEU A 196 9.36 7.57 -21.07
N SER A 197 8.03 7.57 -21.16
CA SER A 197 7.13 7.96 -20.07
C SER A 197 5.79 7.26 -20.19
N GLY A 198 4.82 7.68 -19.37
CA GLY A 198 3.42 7.38 -19.56
C GLY A 198 2.91 6.04 -19.03
N PHE A 199 3.70 5.33 -18.26
CA PHE A 199 3.37 4.01 -17.70
C PHE A 199 3.07 4.03 -16.19
N ASN A 200 2.63 5.18 -15.65
CA ASN A 200 2.22 5.24 -14.25
C ASN A 200 0.95 4.43 -13.97
N ASN A 201 0.85 3.86 -12.77
CA ASN A 201 -0.28 3.05 -12.31
C ASN A 201 -0.55 1.85 -13.23
N ASN A 202 0.44 0.95 -13.35
CA ASN A 202 0.39 -0.30 -14.10
C ASN A 202 0.84 -1.48 -13.21
N ASN A 203 1.07 -2.66 -13.79
CA ASN A 203 1.45 -3.87 -13.07
C ASN A 203 2.89 -4.33 -13.35
N PHE A 204 3.78 -3.42 -13.78
CA PHE A 204 5.18 -3.79 -14.09
C PHE A 204 5.88 -4.35 -12.85
N LYS A 205 6.49 -5.54 -13.00
CA LYS A 205 7.39 -6.14 -12.00
C LYS A 205 8.85 -5.79 -12.26
N SER A 206 9.18 -5.54 -13.52
CA SER A 206 10.48 -5.11 -14.00
C SER A 206 10.28 -4.27 -15.26
N ILE A 207 11.31 -3.52 -15.63
CA ILE A 207 11.38 -2.78 -16.88
C ILE A 207 12.80 -2.82 -17.42
N THR A 208 12.93 -3.07 -18.72
CA THR A 208 14.19 -2.93 -19.45
C THR A 208 14.12 -1.64 -20.25
N ILE A 209 14.99 -0.68 -19.93
CA ILE A 209 15.05 0.60 -20.63
C ILE A 209 15.97 0.45 -21.85
N PRO A 210 15.49 0.72 -23.08
CA PRO A 210 16.32 0.65 -24.29
C PRO A 210 17.52 1.61 -24.25
N LYS A 211 18.62 1.22 -24.91
CA LYS A 211 19.85 2.04 -25.02
C LYS A 211 19.68 3.36 -25.81
N SER A 212 18.58 3.49 -26.53
CA SER A 212 18.22 4.71 -27.27
C SER A 212 17.55 5.77 -26.40
N VAL A 213 17.03 5.40 -25.23
CA VAL A 213 16.29 6.31 -24.35
C VAL A 213 17.23 7.34 -23.73
N LYS A 214 17.01 8.61 -24.01
CA LYS A 214 17.79 9.73 -23.46
C LYS A 214 17.16 10.30 -22.18
N GLU A 215 15.85 10.14 -22.00
CA GLU A 215 15.14 10.72 -20.87
C GLU A 215 13.96 9.84 -20.41
N LEU A 216 13.83 9.72 -19.09
CA LEU A 216 12.62 9.21 -18.45
C LEU A 216 11.74 10.37 -18.02
N GLY A 217 10.49 10.37 -18.47
CA GLY A 217 9.57 11.49 -18.26
C GLY A 217 8.92 11.58 -16.87
N LEU A 218 8.03 12.56 -16.73
CA LEU A 218 7.24 12.77 -15.52
C LEU A 218 6.40 11.52 -15.23
N ARG A 219 6.61 10.95 -14.04
CA ARG A 219 5.89 9.77 -13.55
C ARG A 219 6.01 8.56 -14.50
N ALA A 220 7.12 8.44 -15.22
CA ALA A 220 7.30 7.40 -16.24
C ALA A 220 6.79 6.01 -15.79
N PHE A 221 7.14 5.58 -14.57
CA PHE A 221 6.76 4.31 -13.95
C PHE A 221 6.22 4.47 -12.52
N GLU A 222 5.68 5.64 -12.16
CA GLU A 222 5.12 5.89 -10.82
C GLU A 222 4.04 4.84 -10.49
N ARG A 223 4.02 4.32 -9.26
CA ARG A 223 3.03 3.33 -8.79
C ARG A 223 2.97 2.09 -9.68
N ASN A 224 4.10 1.41 -9.81
CA ASN A 224 4.18 0.06 -10.36
C ASN A 224 4.63 -0.93 -9.27
N LYS A 225 4.72 -2.22 -9.63
CA LYS A 225 5.16 -3.30 -8.73
C LYS A 225 6.65 -3.63 -8.94
N ILE A 226 7.47 -2.61 -9.22
CA ILE A 226 8.90 -2.76 -9.51
C ILE A 226 9.67 -2.75 -8.19
N SER A 227 10.45 -3.80 -7.93
CA SER A 227 11.32 -3.89 -6.74
C SER A 227 12.78 -3.51 -7.01
N SER A 228 13.23 -3.60 -8.26
CA SER A 228 14.56 -3.18 -8.69
C SER A 228 14.55 -2.66 -10.12
N VAL A 229 15.42 -1.71 -10.44
CA VAL A 229 15.57 -1.17 -11.79
C VAL A 229 17.01 -0.80 -12.10
N VAL A 230 17.42 -1.02 -13.34
CA VAL A 230 18.69 -0.53 -13.89
C VAL A 230 18.39 0.64 -14.82
N ILE A 231 18.96 1.80 -14.52
CA ILE A 231 18.89 3.00 -15.34
C ILE A 231 20.19 3.09 -16.14
N PRO A 232 20.15 2.86 -17.47
CA PRO A 232 21.37 2.77 -18.25
C PRO A 232 21.97 4.16 -18.51
N GLY A 233 23.28 4.21 -18.73
CA GLY A 233 24.05 5.46 -18.80
C GLY A 233 23.64 6.42 -19.93
N ASN A 234 22.92 5.93 -20.94
CA ASN A 234 22.34 6.77 -22.01
C ASN A 234 21.19 7.66 -21.52
N VAL A 235 20.54 7.33 -20.40
CA VAL A 235 19.47 8.13 -19.80
C VAL A 235 20.09 9.34 -19.11
N LYS A 236 20.06 10.50 -19.76
CA LYS A 236 20.61 11.75 -19.21
C LYS A 236 19.82 12.28 -18.03
N LYS A 237 18.52 12.04 -18.01
CA LYS A 237 17.62 12.58 -16.99
C LYS A 237 16.58 11.57 -16.52
N ILE A 238 16.45 11.47 -15.20
CA ILE A 238 15.38 10.73 -14.51
C ILE A 238 14.34 11.75 -14.05
N GLY A 239 13.20 11.79 -14.73
CA GLY A 239 12.17 12.80 -14.54
C GLY A 239 11.45 12.74 -13.20
N LYS A 240 10.73 13.83 -12.91
CA LYS A 240 9.97 14.01 -11.66
C LYS A 240 9.07 12.81 -11.38
N SER A 241 9.16 12.25 -10.18
CA SER A 241 8.37 11.10 -9.74
C SER A 241 8.46 9.86 -10.64
N ALA A 242 9.51 9.71 -11.47
CA ALA A 242 9.61 8.63 -12.46
C ALA A 242 9.38 7.23 -11.85
N PHE A 243 9.86 6.98 -10.63
CA PHE A 243 9.70 5.71 -9.92
C PHE A 243 9.00 5.87 -8.56
N GLY A 244 8.38 7.01 -8.27
CA GLY A 244 7.77 7.23 -6.95
C GLY A 244 6.59 6.29 -6.66
N ASN A 245 6.41 5.87 -5.41
CA ASN A 245 5.38 4.89 -5.06
C ASN A 245 4.43 5.33 -3.95
N THR A 246 3.13 5.17 -4.13
CA THR A 246 2.12 5.44 -3.06
C THR A 246 1.04 4.39 -2.96
N TRP A 247 0.90 3.61 -4.03
CA TRP A 247 -0.13 2.65 -4.43
C TRP A 247 -0.16 1.25 -3.80
N HIS A 248 1.02 0.65 -3.72
CA HIS A 248 1.16 -0.80 -3.88
C HIS A 248 1.96 -1.44 -2.75
N ASP A 249 1.77 -2.75 -2.59
CA ASP A 249 2.45 -3.62 -1.64
C ASP A 249 3.89 -3.96 -2.02
N THR A 250 4.33 -3.56 -3.22
CA THR A 250 5.69 -3.72 -3.73
C THR A 250 6.34 -2.36 -3.87
N PHE A 251 7.56 -2.18 -3.34
CA PHE A 251 8.31 -0.93 -3.32
C PHE A 251 9.69 -1.12 -3.94
N LEU A 252 10.27 -0.07 -4.50
CA LEU A 252 11.64 -0.13 -5.01
C LEU A 252 12.61 -0.27 -3.84
N THR A 253 13.35 -1.37 -3.76
CA THR A 253 14.35 -1.63 -2.71
C THR A 253 15.77 -1.43 -3.21
N SER A 254 15.98 -1.44 -4.53
CA SER A 254 17.27 -1.19 -5.15
C SER A 254 17.14 -0.46 -6.48
N VAL A 255 18.14 0.38 -6.78
CA VAL A 255 18.30 1.01 -8.08
C VAL A 255 19.78 1.01 -8.47
N THR A 256 20.06 0.62 -9.70
CA THR A 256 21.37 0.79 -10.32
C THR A 256 21.30 1.97 -11.27
N ILE A 257 22.14 2.98 -11.04
CA ILE A 257 22.25 4.16 -11.91
C ILE A 257 23.62 4.10 -12.56
N GLU A 258 23.67 3.86 -13.87
CA GLU A 258 24.93 3.70 -14.60
C GLU A 258 25.60 5.02 -14.95
N GLU A 259 26.91 4.96 -15.22
CA GLU A 259 27.70 6.11 -15.63
C GLU A 259 27.17 6.71 -16.94
N GLY A 260 26.85 7.99 -16.92
CA GLY A 260 26.29 8.75 -18.03
C GLY A 260 24.99 9.49 -17.68
N VAL A 261 24.32 9.12 -16.58
CA VAL A 261 23.15 9.80 -16.01
C VAL A 261 23.57 11.13 -15.38
N GLU A 262 22.87 12.22 -15.70
CA GLU A 262 23.29 13.58 -15.31
C GLU A 262 22.36 14.24 -14.29
N GLU A 263 21.04 13.98 -14.36
CA GLU A 263 20.03 14.64 -13.54
C GLU A 263 19.03 13.66 -12.91
N ILE A 264 18.76 13.84 -11.61
CA ILE A 264 17.70 13.15 -10.87
C ILE A 264 16.70 14.19 -10.34
N ASP A 265 15.50 14.21 -10.91
CA ASP A 265 14.49 15.23 -10.61
C ASP A 265 13.74 14.99 -9.28
N LYS A 266 12.95 16.00 -8.92
CA LYS A 266 12.12 16.04 -7.71
C LYS A 266 11.31 14.75 -7.57
N TYR A 267 11.36 14.12 -6.40
CA TYR A 267 10.59 12.90 -6.09
C TYR A 267 10.85 11.69 -6.98
N ALA A 268 11.91 11.67 -7.83
CA ALA A 268 12.17 10.59 -8.78
C ALA A 268 12.09 9.19 -8.15
N PHE A 269 12.57 9.04 -6.91
CA PHE A 269 12.56 7.81 -6.12
C PHE A 269 11.88 8.02 -4.77
N SER A 270 10.76 8.76 -4.74
CA SER A 270 10.06 9.04 -3.48
C SER A 270 9.17 7.89 -3.04
N GLN A 271 9.04 7.70 -1.73
CA GLN A 271 8.10 6.75 -1.11
C GLN A 271 8.39 5.29 -1.46
N ASP A 272 9.68 4.99 -1.58
CA ASP A 272 10.24 3.68 -1.83
C ASP A 272 10.96 3.13 -0.59
N HIS A 273 11.65 2.01 -0.73
CA HIS A 273 12.38 1.35 0.36
C HIS A 273 13.89 1.32 0.06
N LEU A 274 14.40 2.33 -0.66
CA LEU A 274 15.83 2.44 -0.98
C LEU A 274 16.63 2.72 0.29
N LYS A 275 17.68 1.91 0.53
CA LYS A 275 18.62 2.08 1.65
C LYS A 275 19.92 2.71 1.19
N ASP A 276 20.62 2.01 0.33
CA ASP A 276 21.91 2.41 -0.22
C ASP A 276 21.78 2.56 -1.73
N VAL A 277 22.24 3.68 -2.27
CA VAL A 277 22.23 3.97 -3.71
C VAL A 277 23.61 4.41 -4.17
N GLN A 278 24.11 3.78 -5.22
CA GLN A 278 25.33 4.22 -5.89
C GLN A 278 24.98 5.36 -6.85
N ILE A 279 25.66 6.49 -6.70
CA ILE A 279 25.50 7.67 -7.55
C ILE A 279 26.75 7.82 -8.41
N PRO A 280 26.66 7.66 -9.74
CA PRO A 280 27.83 7.73 -10.63
C PRO A 280 28.42 9.14 -10.72
N SER A 281 29.65 9.26 -11.22
CA SER A 281 30.39 10.54 -11.25
C SER A 281 29.78 11.59 -12.20
N THR A 282 28.96 11.14 -13.15
CA THR A 282 28.25 11.99 -14.11
C THR A 282 27.01 12.69 -13.54
N VAL A 283 26.46 12.27 -12.40
CA VAL A 283 25.27 12.92 -11.81
C VAL A 283 25.66 14.31 -11.30
N LYS A 284 25.28 15.34 -12.05
CA LYS A 284 25.56 16.75 -11.75
C LYS A 284 24.54 17.35 -10.78
N LYS A 285 23.33 16.77 -10.74
CA LYS A 285 22.20 17.38 -10.02
C LYS A 285 21.24 16.33 -9.46
N ILE A 286 20.92 16.47 -8.18
CA ILE A 286 19.83 15.75 -7.50
C ILE A 286 18.91 16.82 -6.91
N GLU A 287 17.68 16.88 -7.40
CA GLU A 287 16.67 17.84 -6.95
C GLU A 287 16.15 17.53 -5.54
N ASP A 288 15.64 18.56 -4.88
CA ASP A 288 15.07 18.44 -3.53
C ASP A 288 14.02 17.33 -3.45
N ASN A 289 14.07 16.52 -2.39
CA ASN A 289 13.10 15.45 -2.15
C ASN A 289 13.13 14.30 -3.18
N ALA A 290 14.14 14.19 -4.05
CA ALA A 290 14.31 13.06 -4.97
C ALA A 290 14.09 11.71 -4.27
N PHE A 291 14.64 11.54 -3.07
CA PHE A 291 14.54 10.35 -2.22
C PHE A 291 13.56 10.50 -1.04
N SER A 292 12.60 11.43 -1.10
CA SER A 292 11.74 11.69 0.06
C SER A 292 10.85 10.52 0.45
N LYS A 293 10.61 10.37 1.76
CA LYS A 293 9.75 9.32 2.35
C LYS A 293 10.18 7.90 1.98
N ASN A 294 11.47 7.68 1.67
CA ASN A 294 12.00 6.32 1.66
C ASN A 294 11.99 5.74 3.06
N LEU A 295 11.87 4.42 3.21
CA LEU A 295 12.06 3.78 4.52
C LEU A 295 13.53 3.76 4.94
N GLY A 296 14.46 3.56 3.99
CA GLY A 296 15.89 3.79 4.13
C GLY A 296 16.52 3.32 5.45
N HIS A 297 17.49 4.12 5.94
CA HIS A 297 18.03 4.10 7.28
C HIS A 297 17.31 5.16 8.12
N ASP A 298 16.28 4.76 8.88
CA ASP A 298 15.39 5.66 9.62
C ASP A 298 14.80 6.80 8.76
N GLY A 299 14.36 6.48 7.55
CA GLY A 299 13.75 7.44 6.64
C GLY A 299 14.72 8.19 5.73
N VAL A 300 16.02 7.86 5.75
CA VAL A 300 17.08 8.53 5.00
C VAL A 300 17.82 7.54 4.09
N VAL A 301 18.05 7.91 2.84
CA VAL A 301 18.80 7.11 1.86
C VAL A 301 20.28 7.45 1.91
N TYR A 302 21.16 6.46 1.97
CA TYR A 302 22.60 6.65 1.91
C TYR A 302 23.07 6.62 0.46
N LEU A 303 23.67 7.72 0.02
CA LEU A 303 24.20 7.85 -1.34
C LEU A 303 25.71 7.63 -1.30
N PHE A 304 26.20 6.71 -2.11
CA PHE A 304 27.64 6.44 -2.23
C PHE A 304 28.14 6.87 -3.60
N THR A 305 29.18 7.69 -3.59
CA THR A 305 29.84 8.19 -4.81
C THR A 305 31.14 7.42 -5.07
N PRO A 306 31.66 7.39 -6.31
CA PRO A 306 32.88 6.68 -6.65
C PRO A 306 34.05 7.05 -5.74
N GLY A 307 34.63 6.04 -5.09
CA GLY A 307 35.73 6.19 -4.15
C GLY A 307 35.43 7.06 -2.93
N TYR A 308 34.15 7.33 -2.63
CA TYR A 308 33.68 8.16 -1.51
C TYR A 308 34.17 9.61 -1.52
N LYS A 309 34.50 10.15 -2.70
CA LYS A 309 35.08 11.50 -2.83
C LYS A 309 34.06 12.62 -3.02
N ASN A 310 32.81 12.31 -3.35
CA ASN A 310 31.76 13.28 -3.68
C ASN A 310 32.20 14.36 -4.70
N LEU A 311 32.89 13.95 -5.77
CA LEU A 311 33.38 14.88 -6.82
C LEU A 311 32.26 15.68 -7.51
N ASN A 312 31.03 15.19 -7.38
CA ASN A 312 29.84 15.79 -7.95
C ASN A 312 29.25 16.92 -7.06
N ASN A 313 29.85 17.20 -5.90
CA ASN A 313 29.41 18.21 -4.94
C ASN A 313 27.96 18.06 -4.46
N ILE A 314 27.47 16.82 -4.36
CA ILE A 314 26.10 16.54 -3.90
C ILE A 314 26.00 16.93 -2.43
N GLN A 315 24.99 17.71 -2.09
CA GLN A 315 24.72 18.13 -0.72
C GLN A 315 23.80 17.12 -0.03
N ASP A 316 23.97 16.99 1.29
CA ASP A 316 23.01 16.28 2.12
C ASP A 316 21.63 16.92 2.08
N SER A 317 20.61 16.12 2.37
CA SER A 317 19.25 16.61 2.58
C SER A 317 18.60 15.91 3.77
N LYS A 318 17.37 16.32 4.09
CA LYS A 318 16.52 15.61 5.05
C LYS A 318 16.28 14.14 4.68
N TYR A 319 16.40 13.78 3.40
CA TYR A 319 16.00 12.49 2.87
C TYR A 319 17.15 11.65 2.35
N HIS A 320 18.35 12.21 2.27
CA HIS A 320 19.53 11.48 1.85
C HIS A 320 20.80 12.07 2.47
N VAL A 321 21.82 11.22 2.63
CA VAL A 321 23.14 11.62 3.12
C VAL A 321 24.20 11.06 2.18
N VAL A 322 25.21 11.86 1.86
CA VAL A 322 26.26 11.50 0.89
C VAL A 322 27.49 10.96 1.60
N ASN A 323 27.94 9.78 1.18
CA ASN A 323 29.04 9.02 1.75
C ASN A 323 29.01 8.98 3.29
N PRO A 324 27.89 8.59 3.93
CA PRO A 324 27.85 8.49 5.38
C PRO A 324 28.80 7.42 5.89
N SER A 325 29.29 7.63 7.10
CA SER A 325 30.16 6.71 7.82
C SER A 325 29.57 6.37 9.19
N THR A 326 29.89 5.19 9.70
CA THR A 326 29.50 4.75 11.04
C THR A 326 30.71 4.42 11.89
N ILE A 327 30.54 4.58 13.20
CA ILE A 327 31.49 4.16 14.22
C ILE A 327 30.83 3.03 15.01
N ARG A 328 31.41 1.84 14.93
CA ARG A 328 31.07 0.69 15.76
C ARG A 328 31.94 0.72 17.01
N VAL A 329 31.37 1.06 18.15
CA VAL A 329 32.07 1.10 19.44
C VAL A 329 31.88 -0.24 20.14
N GLN A 330 32.98 -0.95 20.38
CA GLN A 330 33.00 -2.25 21.05
C GLN A 330 33.66 -2.13 22.43
N TYR A 331 32.92 -2.46 23.48
CA TYR A 331 33.43 -2.51 24.85
C TYR A 331 33.93 -3.92 25.14
N LYS A 332 35.25 -4.12 25.18
CA LYS A 332 35.89 -5.44 25.23
C LYS A 332 36.63 -5.66 26.55
N CYS A 333 36.39 -6.79 27.21
CA CYS A 333 37.16 -7.25 28.37
C CYS A 333 37.84 -8.58 28.02
N GLY A 334 39.16 -8.57 27.86
CA GLY A 334 39.89 -9.71 27.32
C GLY A 334 39.43 -10.05 25.90
N ASP A 335 38.92 -11.26 25.68
CA ASP A 335 38.34 -11.70 24.40
C ASP A 335 36.81 -11.55 24.30
N THR A 336 36.16 -11.12 25.37
CA THR A 336 34.70 -10.96 25.41
C THR A 336 34.28 -9.54 25.05
N ILE A 337 33.35 -9.41 24.11
CA ILE A 337 32.65 -8.15 23.82
C ILE A 337 31.44 -8.06 24.77
N LEU A 338 31.45 -7.06 25.65
CA LEU A 338 30.42 -6.84 26.65
C LEU A 338 29.24 -6.02 26.11
N LYS A 339 29.53 -5.09 25.20
CA LYS A 339 28.55 -4.19 24.58
C LYS A 339 29.06 -3.73 23.22
N GLU A 340 28.16 -3.58 22.26
CA GLU A 340 28.44 -2.98 20.96
C GLU A 340 27.40 -1.91 20.64
N GLU A 341 27.84 -0.77 20.12
CA GLU A 341 26.97 0.35 19.71
C GLU A 341 27.39 0.87 18.34
N ASN A 342 26.42 1.25 17.50
CA ASN A 342 26.68 1.87 16.20
C ASN A 342 26.27 3.35 16.23
N ILE A 343 27.22 4.24 15.96
CA ILE A 343 27.02 5.68 15.95
C ILE A 343 27.20 6.18 14.51
N ALA A 344 26.10 6.65 13.90
CA ALA A 344 26.08 7.15 12.52
C ALA A 344 25.87 8.67 12.43
N TYR A 345 25.40 9.29 13.51
CA TYR A 345 25.11 10.71 13.59
C TYR A 345 25.12 11.17 15.05
N LYS A 346 25.16 12.49 15.25
CA LYS A 346 24.86 13.13 16.53
C LYS A 346 23.62 14.00 16.43
N LEU A 347 22.91 14.15 17.54
CA LEU A 347 21.78 15.07 17.62
C LEU A 347 22.28 16.47 17.98
N VAL A 348 21.84 17.46 17.21
CA VAL A 348 22.15 18.89 17.43
C VAL A 348 20.87 19.68 17.58
N LYS A 349 20.85 20.64 18.51
CA LYS A 349 19.71 21.54 18.71
C LYS A 349 19.79 22.69 17.72
N VAL A 350 18.73 22.90 16.95
CA VAL A 350 18.62 23.96 15.93
C VAL A 350 17.32 24.73 16.16
N ILE A 351 17.35 26.05 16.01
CA ILE A 351 16.15 26.89 16.12
C ILE A 351 15.51 27.03 14.73
N LYS A 352 14.27 26.57 14.58
CA LYS A 352 13.44 26.75 13.38
C LYS A 352 12.10 27.34 13.78
N ASP A 353 11.67 28.41 13.11
CA ASP A 353 10.40 29.10 13.39
C ASP A 353 10.18 29.43 14.87
N LYS A 354 11.23 29.90 15.54
CA LYS A 354 11.26 30.20 17.00
C LYS A 354 11.01 28.99 17.91
N LYS A 355 11.13 27.77 17.39
CA LYS A 355 11.07 26.52 18.17
C LYS A 355 12.40 25.77 18.10
N GLU A 356 12.81 25.22 19.23
CA GLU A 356 13.98 24.35 19.30
C GLU A 356 13.59 22.96 18.76
N VAL A 357 14.34 22.50 17.76
CA VAL A 357 14.17 21.20 17.12
C VAL A 357 15.50 20.46 17.14
N GLN A 358 15.49 19.17 17.44
CA GLN A 358 16.69 18.34 17.31
C GLN A 358 16.84 17.85 15.87
N GLU A 359 18.02 18.03 15.29
CA GLU A 359 18.37 17.56 13.96
C GLU A 359 19.54 16.57 14.02
N ARG A 360 19.53 15.60 13.09
CA ARG A 360 20.63 14.65 12.95
C ARG A 360 21.73 15.30 12.13
N LYS A 361 22.94 15.33 12.68
CA LYS A 361 24.17 15.64 11.94
C LYS A 361 24.93 14.34 11.72
N TYR A 362 24.87 13.85 10.49
CA TYR A 362 25.49 12.59 10.10
C TYR A 362 27.02 12.72 10.03
N PHE A 363 27.68 11.58 10.22
CA PHE A 363 29.11 11.46 10.02
C PHE A 363 29.41 11.04 8.58
N HIS A 364 30.49 11.56 8.01
CA HIS A 364 30.89 11.31 6.64
C HIS A 364 32.24 10.61 6.55
N ILE A 365 32.40 9.80 5.51
CA ILE A 365 33.70 9.22 5.17
C ILE A 365 34.65 10.38 4.85
N GLY A 366 35.76 10.45 5.59
CA GLY A 366 36.76 11.51 5.52
C GLY A 366 36.74 12.48 6.72
N ASP A 367 35.69 12.46 7.55
CA ASP A 367 35.64 13.25 8.78
C ASP A 367 36.79 12.87 9.72
N LYS A 368 37.39 13.88 10.37
CA LYS A 368 38.55 13.71 11.26
C LYS A 368 38.25 14.16 12.68
N GLY A 369 38.89 13.51 13.64
CA GLY A 369 38.85 13.90 15.04
C GLY A 369 37.47 13.81 15.69
N ILE A 370 36.61 12.90 15.24
CA ILE A 370 35.30 12.68 15.84
C ILE A 370 35.50 12.20 17.27
N SER A 371 35.01 13.00 18.21
CA SER A 371 35.21 12.79 19.63
C SER A 371 34.13 11.89 20.19
N ILE A 372 34.55 10.76 20.78
CA ILE A 372 33.69 9.77 21.44
C ILE A 372 34.10 9.71 22.90
N ASN A 373 33.16 10.02 23.79
CA ASN A 373 33.34 9.86 25.23
C ASN A 373 32.88 8.45 25.61
N PRO A 374 33.78 7.55 26.00
CA PRO A 374 33.40 6.19 26.38
C PRO A 374 32.47 6.23 27.59
N TYR A 375 31.31 5.59 27.47
CA TYR A 375 30.39 5.41 28.58
C TYR A 375 29.90 3.97 28.63
N TYR A 376 30.25 3.29 29.71
CA TYR A 376 29.84 1.92 29.97
C TYR A 376 29.69 1.76 31.47
N GLU A 377 28.46 1.45 31.86
CA GLU A 377 28.04 1.27 33.23
C GLU A 377 27.63 -0.18 33.41
N ASN A 378 28.33 -0.88 34.29
CA ASN A 378 28.11 -2.28 34.62
C ASN A 378 28.68 -2.51 36.03
N ASN A 379 28.05 -3.34 36.87
CA ASN A 379 28.53 -3.66 38.21
C ASN A 379 29.76 -4.56 38.18
N GLU A 380 29.92 -5.45 37.19
CA GLU A 380 31.05 -6.37 37.13
C GLU A 380 32.27 -5.79 36.41
N TYR A 381 32.06 -4.88 35.44
CA TYR A 381 33.11 -4.36 34.58
C TYR A 381 33.15 -2.84 34.58
N GLU A 382 34.34 -2.27 34.50
CA GLU A 382 34.55 -0.85 34.31
C GLU A 382 35.48 -0.56 33.12
N ILE A 383 35.30 0.60 32.50
CA ILE A 383 36.21 1.08 31.44
C ILE A 383 37.58 1.36 32.06
N ILE A 384 38.65 0.87 31.43
CA ILE A 384 40.03 1.08 31.88
C ILE A 384 40.43 2.55 31.74
N ASP A 385 40.09 3.17 30.61
CA ASP A 385 40.38 4.58 30.34
C ASP A 385 39.14 5.32 29.81
N LYS A 386 38.65 6.24 30.65
CA LYS A 386 37.46 7.06 30.42
C LYS A 386 37.73 8.32 29.60
N ASN A 387 38.98 8.56 29.19
CA ASN A 387 39.33 9.73 28.40
C ASN A 387 38.65 9.70 27.02
N GLU A 388 38.34 10.90 26.51
CA GLU A 388 37.82 11.09 25.16
C GLU A 388 38.69 10.39 24.11
N ARG A 389 38.04 9.70 23.16
CA ARG A 389 38.67 9.07 22.00
C ARG A 389 38.40 9.89 20.76
N LYS A 390 39.42 10.07 19.93
CA LYS A 390 39.28 10.71 18.61
C LYS A 390 39.38 9.66 17.52
N VAL A 391 38.37 9.64 16.65
CA VAL A 391 38.27 8.70 15.54
C VAL A 391 38.27 9.46 14.22
N ASP A 392 39.12 9.04 13.29
CA ASP A 392 39.09 9.48 11.89
C ASP A 392 38.31 8.46 11.07
N LEU A 393 37.32 8.91 10.31
CA LEU A 393 36.37 8.06 9.61
C LEU A 393 36.84 7.73 8.19
N LYS A 394 37.78 6.79 8.06
CA LYS A 394 38.39 6.44 6.77
C LYS A 394 37.54 5.48 5.94
N HIS A 395 36.61 4.78 6.57
CA HIS A 395 35.81 3.73 5.95
C HIS A 395 34.31 3.98 6.14
N LYS A 396 33.48 3.23 5.39
CA LYS A 396 32.02 3.21 5.61
C LYS A 396 31.67 2.79 7.04
N GLU A 397 32.40 1.81 7.58
CA GLU A 397 32.29 1.37 8.97
C GLU A 397 33.69 1.43 9.61
N ASN A 398 33.79 2.07 10.77
CA ASN A 398 35.03 2.20 11.53
C ASN A 398 34.82 1.59 12.92
N THR A 399 35.79 0.85 13.43
CA THR A 399 35.68 0.24 14.76
C THR A 399 36.50 1.01 15.78
N LEU A 400 35.89 1.32 16.92
CA LEU A 400 36.57 1.84 18.11
C LEU A 400 36.44 0.79 19.22
N ILE A 401 37.57 0.29 19.70
CA ILE A 401 37.61 -0.64 20.83
C ILE A 401 37.83 0.16 22.11
N ILE A 402 36.93 -0.02 23.08
CA ILE A 402 37.04 0.48 24.44
C ILE A 402 37.38 -0.71 25.34
N GLU A 403 38.55 -0.67 25.97
CA GLU A 403 38.97 -1.73 26.86
C GLU A 403 38.30 -1.58 28.24
N CYS A 404 37.72 -2.68 28.69
CA CYS A 404 37.13 -2.82 30.02
C CYS A 404 37.94 -3.82 30.83
N LYS A 405 37.90 -3.67 32.15
CA LYS A 405 38.41 -4.65 33.12
C LYS A 405 37.29 -5.05 34.06
N LYS A 406 37.45 -6.20 34.72
CA LYS A 406 36.59 -6.57 35.84
C LYS A 406 36.88 -5.64 37.02
N LYS A 407 35.84 -5.17 37.72
CA LYS A 407 35.99 -4.37 38.94
C LYS A 407 36.59 -5.22 40.07
N ASP A 408 37.32 -4.55 40.97
CA ASP A 408 37.93 -5.20 42.14
C ASP A 408 36.88 -5.61 43.20
N MET A 409 35.73 -4.92 43.23
CA MET A 409 34.54 -5.27 43.99
C MET A 409 33.30 -5.10 43.09
N VAL A 410 32.38 -6.05 43.14
CA VAL A 410 31.12 -6.01 42.38
C VAL A 410 30.06 -5.41 43.29
N ASP A 411 29.44 -4.32 42.86
CA ASP A 411 28.32 -3.70 43.57
C ASP A 411 27.14 -4.69 43.64
N GLU A 412 26.37 -4.69 44.74
CA GLU A 412 25.15 -5.50 44.83
C GLU A 412 24.25 -5.21 43.62
N LEU A 413 23.76 -6.26 42.95
CA LEU A 413 22.88 -6.11 41.81
C LEU A 413 21.56 -5.54 42.30
N THR A 414 21.14 -4.39 41.76
CA THR A 414 19.84 -3.81 42.08
C THR A 414 18.88 -3.94 40.92
N ILE A 415 17.57 -4.01 41.18
CA ILE A 415 16.58 -3.98 40.11
C ILE A 415 16.55 -2.60 39.43
N LYS A 416 16.65 -2.59 38.10
CA LYS A 416 16.62 -1.39 37.24
C LYS A 416 15.26 -1.16 36.60
N SER A 417 14.61 -2.22 36.12
CA SER A 417 13.28 -2.13 35.50
C SER A 417 12.52 -3.45 35.53
N ILE A 418 11.19 -3.37 35.43
CA ILE A 418 10.26 -4.51 35.42
C ILE A 418 9.65 -4.64 34.02
N GLY A 419 9.61 -5.86 33.47
CA GLY A 419 8.99 -6.15 32.19
C GLY A 419 7.47 -5.98 32.23
N GLU A 420 6.91 -5.39 31.17
CA GLU A 420 5.46 -5.34 30.94
C GLU A 420 4.91 -6.73 30.58
N VAL A 421 3.61 -6.94 30.80
CA VAL A 421 2.92 -8.19 30.47
C VAL A 421 1.77 -7.97 29.51
N ALA A 422 1.50 -8.95 28.66
CA ALA A 422 0.40 -8.91 27.72
C ALA A 422 -0.96 -8.87 28.46
N PRO A 423 -1.96 -8.14 27.91
CA PRO A 423 -3.33 -8.23 28.42
C PRO A 423 -3.91 -9.62 28.20
N VAL A 424 -4.85 -10.02 29.05
CA VAL A 424 -5.68 -11.20 28.85
C VAL A 424 -7.07 -10.79 28.40
N VAL A 425 -7.66 -11.56 27.48
CA VAL A 425 -9.04 -11.35 27.04
C VAL A 425 -9.87 -12.55 27.48
N VAL A 426 -11.01 -12.29 28.12
CA VAL A 426 -11.90 -13.32 28.68
C VAL A 426 -13.36 -12.99 28.37
N ASP A 427 -14.23 -14.00 28.37
CA ASP A 427 -15.65 -13.80 28.14
C ASP A 427 -16.38 -13.35 29.42
N VAL A 428 -17.47 -12.58 29.25
CA VAL A 428 -18.42 -12.25 30.32
C VAL A 428 -18.89 -13.54 31.01
N GLY A 429 -18.82 -13.56 32.33
CA GLY A 429 -19.19 -14.68 33.20
C GLY A 429 -18.00 -15.54 33.66
N GLU A 430 -16.78 -15.27 33.19
CA GLU A 430 -15.61 -15.99 33.70
C GLU A 430 -15.28 -15.61 35.15
N ASN A 431 -15.04 -16.64 35.97
CA ASN A 431 -14.68 -16.46 37.37
C ASN A 431 -13.21 -16.02 37.55
N GLU A 432 -12.93 -15.43 38.71
CA GLU A 432 -11.62 -14.88 39.08
C GLU A 432 -10.47 -15.90 38.95
N ASP A 433 -10.66 -17.15 39.36
CA ASP A 433 -9.60 -18.17 39.30
C ASP A 433 -9.24 -18.54 37.85
N SER A 434 -10.23 -18.66 36.97
CA SER A 434 -10.02 -18.87 35.53
C SER A 434 -9.21 -17.72 34.91
N VAL A 435 -9.57 -16.48 35.25
CA VAL A 435 -8.88 -15.28 34.74
C VAL A 435 -7.43 -15.24 35.24
N LYS A 436 -7.19 -15.50 36.53
CA LYS A 436 -5.83 -15.61 37.10
C LYS A 436 -5.02 -16.71 36.45
N ASN A 437 -5.66 -17.77 35.97
CA ASN A 437 -4.99 -18.85 35.24
C ASN A 437 -4.54 -18.45 33.83
N LYS A 438 -5.26 -17.53 33.19
CA LYS A 438 -4.93 -17.00 31.86
C LYS A 438 -3.99 -15.80 31.89
N LEU A 439 -3.90 -15.09 33.02
CA LEU A 439 -2.91 -14.02 33.20
C LEU A 439 -1.47 -14.56 33.10
N PRO A 440 -0.52 -13.77 32.56
CA PRO A 440 0.88 -14.17 32.45
C PRO A 440 1.47 -14.63 33.78
N LYS A 441 2.08 -15.82 33.79
CA LYS A 441 2.59 -16.44 35.03
C LYS A 441 3.95 -15.90 35.46
N THR A 442 4.69 -15.33 34.52
CA THR A 442 6.02 -14.77 34.75
C THR A 442 6.14 -13.42 34.06
N THR A 443 7.10 -12.63 34.52
CA THR A 443 7.69 -11.49 33.82
C THR A 443 9.20 -11.64 33.82
N TYR A 444 9.91 -10.64 33.30
CA TYR A 444 11.35 -10.48 33.49
C TYR A 444 11.63 -9.20 34.28
N ILE A 445 12.76 -9.17 34.97
CA ILE A 445 13.34 -7.92 35.46
C ILE A 445 14.68 -7.69 34.79
N THR A 446 15.11 -6.43 34.71
CA THR A 446 16.47 -6.06 34.30
C THR A 446 17.18 -5.54 35.53
N ASP A 447 18.37 -6.07 35.82
CA ASP A 447 19.21 -5.60 36.93
C ASP A 447 20.11 -4.42 36.50
N SER A 448 20.90 -3.92 37.44
CA SER A 448 21.86 -2.82 37.24
C SER A 448 23.00 -3.15 36.25
N ASN A 449 23.16 -4.42 35.83
CA ASN A 449 24.10 -4.86 34.80
C ASN A 449 23.49 -4.95 33.40
N ASP A 450 22.24 -4.52 33.24
CA ASP A 450 21.44 -4.78 32.05
C ASP A 450 21.22 -6.29 31.78
N LYS A 451 21.47 -7.15 32.77
CA LYS A 451 21.14 -8.57 32.67
C LYS A 451 19.66 -8.74 32.97
N LYS A 452 18.99 -9.46 32.07
CA LYS A 452 17.60 -9.88 32.27
C LYS A 452 17.53 -11.14 33.11
N HIS A 453 16.77 -11.08 34.19
CA HIS A 453 16.35 -12.25 34.96
C HIS A 453 14.97 -12.63 34.48
N GLU A 454 14.92 -13.72 33.71
CA GLU A 454 13.69 -14.27 33.14
C GLU A 454 12.91 -15.09 34.20
N ASP A 455 11.67 -15.46 33.90
CA ASP A 455 10.85 -16.36 34.70
C ASP A 455 10.54 -15.90 36.14
N VAL A 456 10.49 -14.59 36.36
CA VAL A 456 10.09 -14.00 37.64
C VAL A 456 8.60 -14.25 37.85
N LYS A 457 8.29 -15.15 38.79
CA LYS A 457 6.91 -15.61 39.06
C LYS A 457 6.03 -14.49 39.59
N LEU A 458 4.85 -14.34 38.99
CA LEU A 458 3.85 -13.34 39.35
C LEU A 458 2.73 -13.97 40.18
N ASN A 459 2.32 -13.25 41.22
CA ASN A 459 1.13 -13.54 42.01
C ASN A 459 0.08 -12.45 41.76
N TRP A 460 -1.08 -12.84 41.24
CA TRP A 460 -2.09 -11.89 40.77
C TRP A 460 -3.18 -11.58 41.80
N LYS A 461 -3.46 -10.29 41.96
CA LYS A 461 -4.65 -9.75 42.61
C LYS A 461 -5.49 -8.98 41.57
N LEU A 462 -6.77 -9.29 41.47
CA LEU A 462 -7.71 -8.58 40.59
C LEU A 462 -8.28 -7.35 41.31
N GLU A 463 -8.36 -6.20 40.64
CA GLU A 463 -8.95 -4.99 41.20
C GLU A 463 -10.39 -4.80 40.71
N ASN A 464 -11.35 -4.80 41.65
CA ASN A 464 -12.78 -4.58 41.38
C ASN A 464 -13.33 -5.45 40.24
N PHE A 465 -12.82 -6.68 40.10
CA PHE A 465 -13.22 -7.60 39.03
C PHE A 465 -14.54 -8.28 39.39
N ASP A 466 -15.57 -8.02 38.59
CA ASP A 466 -16.88 -8.67 38.74
C ASP A 466 -17.12 -9.80 37.71
N GLY A 467 -16.29 -9.87 36.66
CA GLY A 467 -16.42 -10.80 35.52
C GLY A 467 -17.70 -10.68 34.69
N ASN A 468 -18.66 -9.86 35.12
CA ASN A 468 -20.02 -9.80 34.59
C ASN A 468 -20.27 -8.55 33.75
N THR A 469 -19.44 -7.51 33.91
CA THR A 469 -19.52 -6.29 33.11
C THR A 469 -18.48 -6.35 31.97
N LYS A 470 -18.89 -6.03 30.74
CA LYS A 470 -17.93 -5.90 29.63
C LYS A 470 -17.06 -4.66 29.83
N GLY A 471 -15.78 -4.75 29.52
CA GLY A 471 -14.84 -3.62 29.67
C GLY A 471 -13.43 -4.04 30.06
N GLU A 472 -12.61 -3.04 30.40
CA GLU A 472 -11.25 -3.25 30.88
C GLU A 472 -11.19 -3.23 32.42
N TYR A 473 -10.48 -4.21 33.00
CA TYR A 473 -10.19 -4.33 34.42
C TYR A 473 -8.69 -4.35 34.66
N ARG A 474 -8.29 -4.02 35.89
CA ARG A 474 -6.89 -4.03 36.32
C ARG A 474 -6.58 -5.26 37.15
N ALA A 475 -5.37 -5.76 36.98
CA ALA A 475 -4.77 -6.76 37.85
C ALA A 475 -3.41 -6.27 38.32
N ILE A 476 -3.05 -6.57 39.56
CA ILE A 476 -1.75 -6.26 40.15
C ILE A 476 -1.02 -7.58 40.37
N GLY A 477 0.09 -7.76 39.65
CA GLY A 477 0.97 -8.91 39.78
C GLY A 477 2.14 -8.56 40.68
N THR A 478 2.25 -9.17 41.85
CA THR A 478 3.41 -8.97 42.75
C THR A 478 4.43 -10.10 42.57
N PHE A 479 5.68 -9.83 42.90
CA PHE A 479 6.75 -10.81 42.83
C PHE A 479 7.83 -10.54 43.88
N THR A 480 8.69 -11.53 44.10
CA THR A 480 9.90 -11.40 44.91
C THR A 480 11.11 -11.23 44.00
N LEU A 481 12.09 -10.44 44.43
CA LEU A 481 13.33 -10.30 43.66
C LEU A 481 14.04 -11.66 43.51
N PRO A 482 14.64 -11.93 42.34
CA PRO A 482 15.53 -13.07 42.15
C PRO A 482 16.68 -13.08 43.16
N GLN A 483 17.21 -14.27 43.44
CA GLN A 483 18.35 -14.41 44.34
C GLN A 483 19.54 -13.58 43.83
N GLY A 484 20.12 -12.78 44.74
CA GLY A 484 21.26 -11.92 44.43
C GLY A 484 20.91 -10.56 43.82
N VAL A 485 19.61 -10.24 43.65
CA VAL A 485 19.14 -8.91 43.24
C VAL A 485 18.44 -8.23 44.42
N SER A 486 18.83 -6.99 44.75
CA SER A 486 18.28 -6.15 45.82
C SER A 486 17.55 -4.92 45.27
N GLN A 487 16.97 -4.11 46.17
CA GLN A 487 16.33 -2.84 45.81
C GLN A 487 17.39 -1.75 45.62
N PRO A 488 17.23 -0.83 44.65
CA PRO A 488 18.02 0.40 44.62
C PRO A 488 17.68 1.32 45.81
N ASP A 489 18.53 2.32 46.05
CA ASP A 489 18.38 3.30 47.16
C ASP A 489 16.99 3.96 47.20
N THR A 490 16.38 4.17 46.03
CA THR A 490 14.97 4.57 45.90
C THR A 490 14.17 3.34 45.50
N PRO A 491 13.44 2.68 46.43
CA PRO A 491 12.80 1.40 46.16
C PRO A 491 11.79 1.47 45.02
N LEU A 492 11.86 0.51 44.12
CA LEU A 492 10.86 0.28 43.10
C LEU A 492 9.73 -0.57 43.68
N GLU A 493 8.48 -0.22 43.33
CA GLU A 493 7.33 -1.02 43.71
C GLU A 493 7.37 -2.35 42.93
N LEU A 494 7.52 -3.48 43.64
CA LEU A 494 7.64 -4.82 43.04
C LEU A 494 6.30 -5.36 42.54
N LYS A 495 5.71 -4.63 41.58
CA LYS A 495 4.44 -4.97 40.95
C LYS A 495 4.46 -4.75 39.45
N VAL A 496 3.63 -5.51 38.76
CA VAL A 496 3.30 -5.37 37.35
C VAL A 496 1.81 -5.07 37.22
N ASN A 497 1.46 -4.09 36.39
CA ASN A 497 0.07 -3.81 36.06
C ASN A 497 -0.38 -4.72 34.91
N GLY A 498 -1.23 -5.68 35.23
CA GLY A 498 -1.94 -6.52 34.26
C GLY A 498 -3.25 -5.88 33.82
N ARG A 499 -3.64 -6.17 32.58
CA ARG A 499 -4.92 -5.74 32.00
C ARG A 499 -5.77 -6.95 31.67
N ILE A 500 -7.04 -6.88 32.01
CA ILE A 500 -8.05 -7.89 31.67
C ILE A 500 -9.11 -7.22 30.83
N ILE A 501 -9.42 -7.80 29.69
CA ILE A 501 -10.42 -7.30 28.78
C ILE A 501 -11.57 -8.31 28.78
N VAL A 502 -12.71 -7.92 29.37
CA VAL A 502 -13.92 -8.74 29.41
C VAL A 502 -14.77 -8.41 28.19
N LYS A 503 -14.90 -9.37 27.25
CA LYS A 503 -15.69 -9.25 26.03
C LYS A 503 -17.02 -9.97 26.16
N GLN A 504 -18.02 -9.53 25.39
CA GLN A 504 -19.30 -10.22 25.33
C GLN A 504 -19.17 -11.55 24.57
N ASN A 505 -19.82 -12.59 25.10
CA ASN A 505 -19.78 -13.92 24.51
C ASN A 505 -20.31 -13.96 23.06
N LEU A 506 -19.52 -14.57 22.16
CA LEU A 506 -19.88 -14.73 20.76
C LEU A 506 -20.68 -16.02 20.54
N THR A 507 -21.96 -16.07 20.96
CA THR A 507 -22.84 -17.18 20.53
C THR A 507 -23.15 -17.08 19.04
N VAL A 508 -22.95 -18.17 18.32
CA VAL A 508 -23.39 -18.36 16.92
C VAL A 508 -24.82 -18.90 16.98
N GLU A 509 -25.80 -18.11 16.51
CA GLU A 509 -27.17 -18.59 16.39
C GLU A 509 -27.28 -19.66 15.28
N ASN A 510 -28.30 -20.53 15.36
CA ASN A 510 -28.61 -21.46 14.27
C ASN A 510 -28.83 -20.69 12.95
N ASN A 511 -28.23 -21.19 11.87
CA ASN A 511 -28.29 -20.51 10.57
C ASN A 511 -29.73 -20.41 10.05
N LYS A 512 -30.23 -19.17 9.92
CA LYS A 512 -31.55 -18.85 9.33
C LYS A 512 -31.44 -18.43 7.85
N TRP A 513 -30.24 -18.47 7.27
CA TRP A 513 -29.97 -18.17 5.87
C TRP A 513 -29.74 -19.46 5.08
N ASP A 514 -30.40 -19.53 3.94
CA ASP A 514 -30.35 -20.64 3.00
C ASP A 514 -29.40 -20.30 1.85
N ILE A 515 -28.84 -21.32 1.18
CA ILE A 515 -27.97 -21.10 0.01
C ILE A 515 -28.68 -20.26 -1.06
N SER A 516 -30.00 -20.44 -1.23
CA SER A 516 -30.82 -19.68 -2.18
C SER A 516 -30.96 -18.18 -1.87
N ASP A 517 -30.57 -17.72 -0.68
CA ASP A 517 -30.55 -16.31 -0.32
C ASP A 517 -29.37 -15.55 -0.92
N PHE A 518 -28.42 -16.24 -1.53
CA PHE A 518 -27.17 -15.67 -2.03
C PHE A 518 -27.04 -15.78 -3.55
N ILE A 519 -26.33 -14.82 -4.13
CA ILE A 519 -25.85 -14.91 -5.51
C ILE A 519 -24.42 -15.43 -5.46
N PHE A 520 -24.18 -16.52 -6.20
CA PHE A 520 -22.86 -17.09 -6.43
C PHE A 520 -22.42 -16.87 -7.86
N GLY A 521 -21.11 -16.87 -8.09
CA GLY A 521 -20.54 -16.84 -9.43
C GLY A 521 -20.03 -15.47 -9.82
N LYS A 522 -18.73 -15.38 -10.05
CA LYS A 522 -18.10 -14.24 -10.72
C LYS A 522 -17.20 -14.74 -11.85
N GLU A 523 -17.21 -14.03 -12.97
CA GLU A 523 -16.27 -14.29 -14.06
C GLU A 523 -14.85 -14.02 -13.55
N VAL A 524 -14.01 -15.06 -13.59
CA VAL A 524 -12.60 -15.02 -13.25
C VAL A 524 -11.77 -15.58 -14.40
N GLU A 525 -10.57 -15.04 -14.55
CA GLU A 525 -9.61 -15.47 -15.56
C GLU A 525 -8.62 -16.45 -14.94
N ILE A 526 -8.50 -17.63 -15.54
CA ILE A 526 -7.49 -18.64 -15.15
C ILE A 526 -6.46 -18.73 -16.28
N LYS A 527 -5.18 -18.71 -15.90
CA LYS A 527 -4.07 -18.96 -16.82
C LYS A 527 -3.81 -20.47 -16.92
N ASP A 528 -3.77 -20.97 -18.15
CA ASP A 528 -3.32 -22.32 -18.50
C ASP A 528 -2.15 -22.17 -19.50
N GLY A 529 -0.93 -22.15 -18.98
CA GLY A 529 0.25 -21.70 -19.71
C GLY A 529 0.14 -20.23 -20.14
N ASP A 530 0.27 -19.98 -21.45
CA ASP A 530 0.09 -18.65 -22.06
C ASP A 530 -1.37 -18.31 -22.40
N ASN A 531 -2.29 -19.28 -22.27
CA ASN A 531 -3.70 -19.08 -22.58
C ASN A 531 -4.47 -18.59 -21.35
N THR A 532 -5.42 -17.66 -21.55
CA THR A 532 -6.32 -17.17 -20.50
C THR A 532 -7.74 -17.64 -20.81
N LYS A 533 -8.34 -18.40 -19.88
CA LYS A 533 -9.72 -18.87 -19.97
C LYS A 533 -10.57 -18.13 -18.94
N LYS A 534 -11.68 -17.55 -19.39
CA LYS A 534 -12.72 -17.02 -18.51
C LYS A 534 -13.62 -18.15 -18.05
N ILE A 535 -13.77 -18.30 -16.74
CA ILE A 535 -14.75 -19.21 -16.15
C ILE A 535 -15.59 -18.43 -15.14
N VAL A 536 -16.80 -18.91 -14.86
CA VAL A 536 -17.57 -18.42 -13.71
C VAL A 536 -17.17 -19.27 -12.51
N ASP A 537 -16.53 -18.66 -11.51
CA ASP A 537 -16.24 -19.33 -10.25
C ASP A 537 -17.43 -19.19 -9.30
N GLU A 538 -18.26 -20.22 -9.24
CA GLU A 538 -19.44 -20.32 -8.38
C GLU A 538 -19.12 -20.51 -6.90
N ARG A 539 -17.84 -20.50 -6.51
CA ARG A 539 -17.40 -20.49 -5.09
C ARG A 539 -17.26 -19.07 -4.54
N ILE A 540 -17.60 -18.05 -5.33
CA ILE A 540 -17.54 -16.63 -4.93
C ILE A 540 -18.95 -16.14 -4.59
N ILE A 541 -19.14 -15.61 -3.37
CA ILE A 541 -20.38 -14.95 -2.96
C ILE A 541 -20.37 -13.50 -3.46
N VAL A 542 -21.33 -13.12 -4.28
CA VAL A 542 -21.44 -11.78 -4.87
C VAL A 542 -22.35 -10.85 -4.07
N GLY A 543 -23.28 -11.40 -3.29
CA GLY A 543 -24.21 -10.64 -2.47
C GLY A 543 -25.51 -11.43 -2.23
N PHE A 544 -26.58 -10.71 -1.89
CA PHE A 544 -27.91 -11.30 -1.70
C PHE A 544 -28.63 -11.56 -3.03
N SER A 545 -29.37 -12.65 -3.10
CA SER A 545 -30.40 -12.88 -4.10
C SER A 545 -31.64 -12.04 -3.79
N LYS A 546 -32.64 -12.06 -4.67
CA LYS A 546 -33.94 -11.41 -4.38
C LYS A 546 -34.58 -11.96 -3.10
N LEU A 547 -34.43 -13.26 -2.82
CA LEU A 547 -34.92 -13.89 -1.60
C LEU A 547 -34.14 -13.39 -0.37
N GLY A 548 -32.81 -13.29 -0.50
CA GLY A 548 -31.96 -12.75 0.56
C GLY A 548 -32.26 -11.29 0.88
N GLU A 549 -32.52 -10.44 -0.12
CA GLU A 549 -32.90 -9.03 0.10
C GLU A 549 -34.25 -8.89 0.81
N GLU A 550 -35.22 -9.76 0.52
CA GLU A 550 -36.49 -9.80 1.25
C GLU A 550 -36.29 -10.28 2.70
N LYS A 551 -35.51 -11.35 2.90
CA LYS A 551 -35.17 -11.88 4.23
C LYS A 551 -34.41 -10.85 5.08
N LEU A 552 -33.53 -10.06 4.46
CA LEU A 552 -32.78 -8.98 5.09
C LEU A 552 -33.67 -7.90 5.71
N LYS A 553 -34.92 -7.73 5.26
CA LYS A 553 -35.83 -6.73 5.84
C LYS A 553 -36.15 -7.02 7.31
N SER A 554 -36.27 -8.30 7.69
CA SER A 554 -36.59 -8.74 9.05
C SER A 554 -35.41 -9.38 9.80
N ASN A 555 -34.38 -9.85 9.09
CA ASN A 555 -33.19 -10.47 9.69
C ASN A 555 -31.92 -9.69 9.35
N LYS A 556 -31.32 -9.02 10.36
CA LYS A 556 -30.05 -8.29 10.22
C LYS A 556 -28.82 -9.08 10.69
N ASN A 557 -29.01 -10.33 11.12
CA ASN A 557 -27.98 -11.21 11.60
C ASN A 557 -27.54 -12.15 10.48
N LEU A 558 -26.49 -11.79 9.75
CA LEU A 558 -26.04 -12.55 8.59
C LEU A 558 -25.17 -13.73 9.01
N ILE A 559 -25.50 -14.92 8.51
CA ILE A 559 -24.65 -16.11 8.62
C ILE A 559 -24.36 -16.57 7.20
N LEU A 560 -23.07 -16.63 6.83
CA LEU A 560 -22.66 -17.01 5.49
C LEU A 560 -22.71 -18.54 5.31
N PRO A 561 -23.05 -19.03 4.12
CA PRO A 561 -22.98 -20.45 3.82
C PRO A 561 -21.52 -20.89 3.66
N LYS A 562 -21.20 -22.12 4.09
CA LYS A 562 -19.87 -22.74 3.89
C LYS A 562 -19.64 -23.20 2.46
N VAL A 563 -20.73 -23.57 1.78
CA VAL A 563 -20.72 -24.17 0.44
C VAL A 563 -21.77 -23.53 -0.46
N ASN A 564 -21.58 -23.63 -1.77
CA ASN A 564 -22.59 -23.27 -2.76
C ASN A 564 -23.62 -24.41 -2.97
N SER A 565 -24.54 -24.23 -3.92
CA SER A 565 -25.57 -25.22 -4.26
C SER A 565 -25.02 -26.54 -4.82
N LYS A 566 -23.75 -26.58 -5.24
CA LYS A 566 -23.01 -27.77 -5.71
C LYS A 566 -22.20 -28.43 -4.60
N ASN A 567 -22.35 -27.99 -3.36
CA ASN A 567 -21.59 -28.46 -2.20
C ASN A 567 -20.08 -28.16 -2.28
N GLU A 568 -19.69 -27.14 -3.05
CA GLU A 568 -18.29 -26.69 -3.15
C GLU A 568 -18.02 -25.60 -2.11
N ALA A 569 -16.88 -25.69 -1.42
CA ALA A 569 -16.49 -24.70 -0.41
C ALA A 569 -16.30 -23.30 -1.02
N ILE A 570 -16.79 -22.29 -0.31
CA ILE A 570 -16.65 -20.89 -0.72
C ILE A 570 -15.19 -20.46 -0.61
N THR A 571 -14.71 -19.66 -1.56
CA THR A 571 -13.31 -19.19 -1.62
C THR A 571 -13.19 -17.68 -1.47
N ARG A 572 -14.26 -16.93 -1.74
CA ARG A 572 -14.24 -15.47 -1.68
C ARG A 572 -15.61 -14.86 -1.39
N ILE A 573 -15.59 -13.75 -0.66
CA ILE A 573 -16.69 -12.78 -0.61
C ILE A 573 -16.29 -11.62 -1.50
N GLU A 574 -17.13 -11.30 -2.47
CA GLU A 574 -16.80 -10.32 -3.48
C GLU A 574 -16.74 -8.89 -2.94
N ASN A 575 -16.03 -8.03 -3.65
CA ASN A 575 -15.99 -6.61 -3.34
C ASN A 575 -17.40 -6.04 -3.29
N TYR A 576 -17.69 -5.24 -2.27
CA TYR A 576 -18.98 -4.58 -2.03
C TYR A 576 -20.20 -5.50 -1.81
N ALA A 577 -20.01 -6.82 -1.68
CA ALA A 577 -21.11 -7.79 -1.66
C ALA A 577 -22.25 -7.47 -0.67
N PHE A 578 -21.90 -6.96 0.51
CA PHE A 578 -22.82 -6.65 1.61
C PHE A 578 -22.66 -5.23 2.16
N LYS A 579 -22.14 -4.30 1.34
CA LYS A 579 -21.95 -2.90 1.72
C LYS A 579 -23.30 -2.20 1.97
N ASN A 580 -23.38 -1.40 3.04
CA ASN A 580 -24.54 -0.55 3.37
C ASN A 580 -25.89 -1.30 3.42
N LYS A 581 -25.91 -2.55 3.88
CA LYS A 581 -27.12 -3.38 4.00
C LYS A 581 -27.84 -3.26 5.34
N GLY A 582 -27.25 -2.51 6.27
CA GLY A 582 -27.76 -2.32 7.62
C GLY A 582 -27.66 -3.57 8.48
N LEU A 583 -26.68 -4.44 8.20
CA LEU A 583 -26.38 -5.63 8.99
C LEU A 583 -25.96 -5.25 10.41
N GLU A 584 -26.36 -6.05 11.40
CA GLU A 584 -26.06 -5.85 12.83
C GLU A 584 -25.06 -6.88 13.35
N THR A 585 -25.11 -8.10 12.81
CA THR A 585 -24.11 -9.14 13.10
C THR A 585 -23.72 -9.89 11.82
N VAL A 586 -22.48 -10.39 11.79
CA VAL A 586 -21.97 -11.22 10.67
C VAL A 586 -21.24 -12.43 11.24
N VAL A 587 -21.57 -13.62 10.72
CA VAL A 587 -20.87 -14.88 11.01
C VAL A 587 -20.28 -15.41 9.72
N ILE A 588 -18.94 -15.41 9.65
CA ILE A 588 -18.17 -16.16 8.67
C ILE A 588 -17.82 -17.50 9.35
N PRO A 589 -18.41 -18.62 8.94
CA PRO A 589 -18.29 -19.85 9.72
C PRO A 589 -16.95 -20.56 9.50
N ASP A 590 -16.56 -21.41 10.44
CA ASP A 590 -15.33 -22.22 10.35
C ASP A 590 -15.32 -23.20 9.18
N GLY A 591 -14.11 -23.56 8.74
CA GLY A 591 -13.85 -24.60 7.75
C GLY A 591 -13.84 -24.10 6.31
N ILE A 592 -13.88 -22.78 6.10
CA ILE A 592 -13.78 -22.16 4.77
C ILE A 592 -12.30 -21.84 4.47
N ASN A 593 -11.53 -22.88 4.17
CA ASN A 593 -10.07 -22.79 4.04
C ASN A 593 -9.63 -21.88 2.88
N GLY A 594 -8.88 -20.82 3.20
CA GLY A 594 -8.34 -19.89 2.22
C GLY A 594 -9.28 -18.73 1.86
N LEU A 595 -10.36 -18.50 2.62
CA LEU A 595 -11.35 -17.47 2.30
C LEU A 595 -10.72 -16.07 2.28
N VAL A 596 -11.03 -15.32 1.22
CA VAL A 596 -10.72 -13.89 1.10
C VAL A 596 -11.99 -13.05 1.22
N VAL A 597 -12.01 -12.09 2.13
CA VAL A 597 -13.08 -11.08 2.23
C VAL A 597 -12.71 -9.87 1.40
N GLY A 598 -13.46 -9.61 0.34
CA GLY A 598 -13.14 -8.58 -0.66
C GLY A 598 -13.26 -7.14 -0.17
N THR A 599 -12.76 -6.22 -1.01
CA THR A 599 -12.72 -4.79 -0.73
C THR A 599 -14.13 -4.25 -0.41
N ASN A 600 -14.28 -3.53 0.69
CA ASN A 600 -15.55 -2.93 1.13
C ASN A 600 -16.71 -3.94 1.33
N ALA A 601 -16.45 -5.25 1.45
CA ALA A 601 -17.50 -6.28 1.45
C ALA A 601 -18.60 -6.04 2.49
N PHE A 602 -18.27 -5.55 3.69
CA PHE A 602 -19.19 -5.26 4.79
C PHE A 602 -19.12 -3.80 5.27
N GLU A 603 -18.61 -2.89 4.45
CA GLU A 603 -18.48 -1.47 4.83
C GLU A 603 -19.84 -0.81 5.12
N GLY A 604 -19.86 0.10 6.08
CA GLY A 604 -20.97 1.04 6.30
C GLY A 604 -22.27 0.38 6.78
N ASN A 605 -22.14 -0.72 7.50
CA ASN A 605 -23.27 -1.38 8.15
C ASN A 605 -23.43 -0.88 9.61
N LYS A 606 -24.15 -1.64 10.44
CA LYS A 606 -24.31 -1.40 11.88
C LYS A 606 -23.68 -2.54 12.69
N ILE A 607 -22.69 -3.23 12.12
CA ILE A 607 -22.17 -4.48 12.67
C ILE A 607 -21.52 -4.17 14.02
N ASN A 608 -22.08 -4.73 15.09
CA ASN A 608 -21.54 -4.62 16.44
C ASN A 608 -20.85 -5.91 16.90
N LYS A 609 -21.11 -7.02 16.20
CA LYS A 609 -20.54 -8.34 16.46
C LYS A 609 -20.18 -9.03 15.16
N VAL A 610 -18.94 -9.48 15.05
CA VAL A 610 -18.46 -10.30 13.93
C VAL A 610 -17.79 -11.56 14.46
N TYR A 611 -18.12 -12.69 13.85
CA TYR A 611 -17.39 -13.94 14.01
C TYR A 611 -16.62 -14.23 12.73
N ILE A 612 -15.30 -14.35 12.83
CA ILE A 612 -14.39 -14.62 11.72
C ILE A 612 -13.82 -16.03 11.93
N GLY A 613 -14.43 -17.02 11.29
CA GLY A 613 -14.09 -18.42 11.51
C GLY A 613 -12.72 -18.83 10.97
N GLU A 614 -12.24 -19.96 11.47
CA GLU A 614 -11.01 -20.60 10.98
C GLU A 614 -11.14 -20.97 9.50
N GLY A 615 -10.10 -20.64 8.75
CA GLY A 615 -10.02 -20.75 7.29
C GLY A 615 -9.93 -19.38 6.60
N VAL A 616 -10.38 -18.29 7.24
CA VAL A 616 -10.23 -16.93 6.70
C VAL A 616 -8.77 -16.55 6.62
N LYS A 617 -8.30 -16.27 5.40
CA LYS A 617 -6.90 -16.00 5.09
C LYS A 617 -6.61 -14.51 4.94
N GLU A 618 -7.53 -13.74 4.36
CA GLU A 618 -7.31 -12.33 4.06
C GLU A 618 -8.58 -11.51 4.22
N LEU A 619 -8.43 -10.33 4.83
CA LEU A 619 -9.45 -9.29 4.88
C LEU A 619 -8.94 -8.09 4.08
N ASP A 620 -9.57 -7.80 2.95
CA ASP A 620 -9.10 -6.78 2.03
C ASP A 620 -9.51 -5.36 2.48
N ALA A 621 -9.09 -4.34 1.72
CA ALA A 621 -9.23 -2.95 2.12
C ALA A 621 -10.70 -2.56 2.41
N TYR A 622 -10.91 -1.78 3.47
CA TYR A 622 -12.23 -1.31 3.91
C TYR A 622 -13.27 -2.41 4.21
N ALA A 623 -12.91 -3.70 4.26
CA ALA A 623 -13.88 -4.78 4.32
C ALA A 623 -14.90 -4.64 5.47
N PHE A 624 -14.51 -4.10 6.62
CA PHE A 624 -15.37 -3.87 7.79
C PHE A 624 -15.37 -2.39 8.25
N ALA A 625 -14.99 -1.45 7.38
CA ALA A 625 -14.89 -0.03 7.75
C ALA A 625 -16.28 0.60 8.04
N GLY A 626 -16.31 1.59 8.95
CA GLY A 626 -17.53 2.36 9.23
C GLY A 626 -18.65 1.52 9.88
N ASN A 627 -18.30 0.65 10.83
CA ASN A 627 -19.23 -0.20 11.57
C ASN A 627 -19.28 0.19 13.05
N LYS A 628 -19.77 -0.69 13.93
CA LYS A 628 -19.92 -0.46 15.38
C LYS A 628 -19.18 -1.51 16.21
N LEU A 629 -18.15 -2.17 15.65
CA LEU A 629 -17.43 -3.24 16.33
C LEU A 629 -16.71 -2.71 17.57
N GLU A 630 -16.87 -3.39 18.71
CA GLU A 630 -16.13 -3.13 19.94
C GLU A 630 -15.00 -4.15 20.18
N TYR A 631 -15.20 -5.37 19.67
CA TYR A 631 -14.26 -6.48 19.79
C TYR A 631 -14.21 -7.25 18.47
N VAL A 632 -13.03 -7.74 18.13
CA VAL A 632 -12.84 -8.67 17.02
C VAL A 632 -11.83 -9.74 17.41
N GLU A 633 -12.17 -10.99 17.09
CA GLU A 633 -11.26 -12.13 17.21
C GLU A 633 -10.83 -12.57 15.82
N PHE A 634 -9.53 -12.77 15.66
CA PHE A 634 -8.93 -13.19 14.42
C PHE A 634 -8.49 -14.65 14.51
N PRO A 635 -8.81 -15.46 13.48
CA PRO A 635 -8.41 -16.86 13.43
C PRO A 635 -6.90 -17.00 13.19
N GLY A 636 -6.33 -18.15 13.57
CA GLY A 636 -4.91 -18.45 13.38
C GLY A 636 -4.49 -18.54 11.91
N THR A 637 -5.47 -18.80 11.04
CA THR A 637 -5.32 -18.87 9.58
C THR A 637 -5.16 -17.51 8.90
N LEU A 638 -5.43 -16.40 9.58
CA LEU A 638 -5.38 -15.06 9.00
C LEU A 638 -3.93 -14.63 8.67
N LYS A 639 -3.70 -14.19 7.44
CA LYS A 639 -2.38 -13.74 6.94
C LYS A 639 -2.33 -12.26 6.59
N LYS A 640 -3.47 -11.60 6.34
CA LYS A 640 -3.48 -10.18 5.98
C LYS A 640 -4.73 -9.44 6.41
N ILE A 641 -4.53 -8.21 6.92
CA ILE A 641 -5.53 -7.18 7.13
C ILE A 641 -5.15 -5.97 6.26
N GLY A 642 -5.98 -5.68 5.26
CA GLY A 642 -5.78 -4.64 4.26
C GLY A 642 -5.95 -3.21 4.76
N ASN A 643 -5.78 -2.25 3.84
CA ASN A 643 -5.87 -0.83 4.16
C ASN A 643 -7.26 -0.47 4.70
N HIS A 644 -7.35 0.29 5.78
CA HIS A 644 -8.63 0.73 6.36
C HIS A 644 -9.62 -0.39 6.75
N THR A 645 -9.23 -1.67 6.77
CA THR A 645 -10.19 -2.79 6.89
C THR A 645 -11.14 -2.67 8.08
N PHE A 646 -10.66 -2.24 9.25
CA PHE A 646 -11.45 -1.97 10.45
C PHE A 646 -11.44 -0.49 10.85
N ALA A 647 -11.23 0.43 9.90
CA ALA A 647 -11.25 1.86 10.19
C ALA A 647 -12.65 2.32 10.64
N ASP A 648 -12.69 3.41 11.43
CA ASP A 648 -13.91 4.11 11.83
C ASP A 648 -14.92 3.17 12.53
N ASN A 649 -14.43 2.45 13.55
CA ASN A 649 -15.20 1.52 14.40
C ASN A 649 -15.09 1.96 15.88
N ASN A 650 -15.47 1.09 16.83
CA ASN A 650 -15.34 1.33 18.27
C ASN A 650 -14.41 0.32 18.95
N LEU A 651 -13.48 -0.30 18.22
CA LEU A 651 -12.71 -1.44 18.72
C LEU A 651 -11.90 -1.03 19.94
N ILE A 652 -12.11 -1.73 21.05
CA ILE A 652 -11.32 -1.63 22.29
C ILE A 652 -10.20 -2.67 22.27
N SER A 653 -10.48 -3.84 21.68
CA SER A 653 -9.51 -4.93 21.53
C SER A 653 -9.62 -5.62 20.19
N ALA A 654 -8.47 -6.06 19.70
CA ALA A 654 -8.30 -6.92 18.54
C ALA A 654 -7.47 -8.13 18.99
N VAL A 655 -8.12 -9.29 19.09
CA VAL A 655 -7.53 -10.51 19.65
C VAL A 655 -7.10 -11.40 18.51
N PHE A 656 -5.81 -11.71 18.46
CA PHE A 656 -5.29 -12.67 17.49
C PHE A 656 -5.20 -14.03 18.17
N SER A 657 -5.63 -15.07 17.48
CA SER A 657 -5.37 -16.45 17.90
C SER A 657 -3.87 -16.63 18.18
N PRO A 658 -3.48 -17.36 19.24
CA PRO A 658 -2.09 -17.70 19.51
C PRO A 658 -1.39 -18.40 18.34
N GLU A 659 -2.17 -19.02 17.45
CA GLU A 659 -1.68 -19.71 16.26
C GLU A 659 -1.41 -18.78 15.06
N THR A 660 -1.83 -17.50 15.15
CA THR A 660 -1.65 -16.53 14.06
C THR A 660 -0.18 -16.25 13.82
N GLU A 661 0.30 -16.59 12.63
CA GLU A 661 1.68 -16.34 12.18
C GLU A 661 1.71 -15.67 10.81
N LYS A 662 2.78 -14.95 10.53
CA LYS A 662 3.09 -14.23 9.29
C LYS A 662 1.96 -13.28 8.89
N ILE A 663 1.40 -12.59 9.88
CA ILE A 663 0.33 -11.60 9.68
C ILE A 663 0.92 -10.31 9.10
N ALA A 664 0.25 -9.74 8.10
CA ALA A 664 0.50 -8.40 7.58
C ALA A 664 -0.67 -7.47 7.95
N ILE A 665 -0.38 -6.35 8.61
CA ILE A 665 -1.34 -5.29 8.94
C ILE A 665 -0.97 -4.03 8.14
N ASP A 666 -1.86 -3.63 7.25
CA ASP A 666 -1.65 -2.54 6.30
C ASP A 666 -1.96 -1.15 6.88
N ARG A 667 -1.93 -0.12 6.02
CA ARG A 667 -2.06 1.28 6.44
C ARG A 667 -3.49 1.56 6.89
N PHE A 668 -3.63 2.26 8.02
CA PHE A 668 -4.93 2.67 8.58
C PHE A 668 -5.89 1.52 8.90
N SER A 669 -5.42 0.26 8.92
CA SER A 669 -6.27 -0.92 9.12
C SER A 669 -7.16 -0.82 10.36
N PHE A 670 -6.71 -0.15 11.41
CA PHE A 670 -7.46 0.08 12.65
C PHE A 670 -7.61 1.58 12.96
N ARG A 671 -7.62 2.45 11.96
CA ARG A 671 -7.73 3.91 12.17
C ARG A 671 -9.04 4.31 12.87
N ASP A 672 -8.99 5.36 13.70
CA ASP A 672 -10.15 5.90 14.45
C ASP A 672 -10.92 4.81 15.22
N ASN A 673 -10.20 4.10 16.10
CA ASN A 673 -10.73 3.15 17.05
C ASN A 673 -10.33 3.54 18.49
N LYS A 674 -10.51 2.63 19.46
CA LYS A 674 -10.16 2.80 20.89
C LYS A 674 -9.16 1.73 21.35
N ILE A 675 -8.39 1.15 20.44
CA ILE A 675 -7.49 0.04 20.76
C ILE A 675 -6.32 0.59 21.59
N THR A 676 -6.03 -0.05 22.72
CA THR A 676 -4.89 0.30 23.58
C THR A 676 -3.73 -0.68 23.41
N SER A 677 -4.02 -1.91 23.00
CA SER A 677 -3.00 -2.93 22.75
C SER A 677 -3.49 -4.07 21.88
N ILE A 678 -2.55 -4.74 21.23
CA ILE A 678 -2.75 -6.03 20.57
C ILE A 678 -1.62 -6.99 20.96
N THR A 679 -1.89 -8.29 20.86
CA THR A 679 -0.90 -9.34 21.11
C THR A 679 -0.70 -10.17 19.84
N LEU A 680 0.54 -10.28 19.36
CA LEU A 680 0.97 -11.03 18.18
C LEU A 680 2.10 -11.99 18.56
N LEU A 681 1.76 -13.22 18.95
CA LEU A 681 2.72 -14.13 19.61
C LEU A 681 3.70 -14.84 18.67
N LYS A 682 3.40 -14.93 17.37
CA LYS A 682 4.27 -15.54 16.36
C LYS A 682 4.71 -14.53 15.31
N ASP A 683 5.43 -15.01 14.30
CA ASP A 683 6.08 -14.18 13.28
C ASP A 683 5.14 -13.14 12.68
N VAL A 684 5.63 -11.93 12.49
CA VAL A 684 4.88 -10.81 11.92
C VAL A 684 5.54 -10.41 10.62
N THR A 685 4.78 -10.42 9.52
CA THR A 685 5.30 -10.02 8.21
C THR A 685 5.41 -8.52 8.07
N LYS A 686 4.40 -7.77 8.53
CA LYS A 686 4.38 -6.31 8.48
C LYS A 686 3.37 -5.73 9.47
N VAL A 687 3.69 -4.60 10.09
CA VAL A 687 2.70 -3.70 10.67
C VAL A 687 3.02 -2.30 10.17
N ASN A 688 2.11 -1.73 9.39
CA ASN A 688 2.33 -0.40 8.85
C ASN A 688 2.39 0.65 9.97
N GLY A 689 3.32 1.61 9.84
CA GLY A 689 3.50 2.69 10.81
C GLY A 689 2.23 3.51 11.10
N GLN A 690 1.24 3.54 10.20
CA GLN A 690 -0.03 4.24 10.39
C GLN A 690 -1.24 3.30 10.61
N ALA A 691 -1.01 2.01 10.88
CA ALA A 691 -2.10 1.04 11.09
C ALA A 691 -3.11 1.48 12.17
N PHE A 692 -2.61 2.13 13.23
CA PHE A 692 -3.38 2.57 14.40
C PHE A 692 -3.54 4.09 14.49
N GLU A 693 -3.45 4.82 13.37
CA GLU A 693 -3.65 6.27 13.36
C GLU A 693 -4.99 6.68 13.98
N ASP A 694 -5.01 7.84 14.66
CA ASP A 694 -6.22 8.42 15.28
C ASP A 694 -6.95 7.51 16.29
N ASN A 695 -6.28 6.47 16.84
CA ASN A 695 -6.85 5.72 17.95
C ASN A 695 -6.95 6.62 19.19
N LYS A 696 -8.14 6.68 19.80
CA LYS A 696 -8.46 7.50 20.98
C LYS A 696 -7.93 6.82 22.26
N SER A 697 -6.63 6.53 22.30
CA SER A 697 -5.99 5.64 23.29
C SER A 697 -5.84 6.27 24.69
N TYR A 698 -5.74 5.40 25.71
CA TYR A 698 -5.53 5.76 27.13
C TYR A 698 -4.13 5.42 27.67
N ASN A 699 -3.20 4.91 26.84
CA ASN A 699 -1.84 4.68 27.30
C ASN A 699 -1.14 6.03 27.57
N SER A 700 -0.30 6.08 28.60
CA SER A 700 0.38 7.32 29.02
C SER A 700 1.28 7.93 27.94
N ASP A 701 1.71 7.13 26.96
CA ASP A 701 2.52 7.55 25.81
C ASP A 701 1.70 7.85 24.54
N GLY A 702 0.37 7.69 24.59
CA GLY A 702 -0.54 7.94 23.47
C GLY A 702 -0.42 6.94 22.31
N LYS A 703 0.21 5.78 22.52
CA LYS A 703 0.47 4.77 21.47
C LYS A 703 -0.25 3.46 21.75
N VAL A 704 -0.60 2.72 20.70
CA VAL A 704 -1.04 1.32 20.83
C VAL A 704 0.17 0.43 21.15
N HIS A 705 0.08 -0.40 22.18
CA HIS A 705 1.15 -1.33 22.54
C HIS A 705 0.97 -2.67 21.81
N ILE A 706 1.97 -3.07 21.03
CA ILE A 706 2.00 -4.34 20.30
C ILE A 706 2.89 -5.30 21.08
N PHE A 707 2.29 -6.24 21.79
CA PHE A 707 3.01 -7.28 22.53
C PHE A 707 3.36 -8.43 21.58
N THR A 708 4.63 -8.78 21.43
CA THR A 708 5.04 -9.83 20.48
C THR A 708 6.30 -10.57 20.91
N LYS A 709 6.39 -11.88 20.60
CA LYS A 709 7.62 -12.67 20.78
C LYS A 709 8.55 -12.62 19.55
N SER A 710 8.06 -12.13 18.41
CA SER A 710 8.75 -12.20 17.12
C SER A 710 9.49 -10.91 16.75
N PHE A 711 9.93 -10.13 17.74
CA PHE A 711 10.67 -8.88 17.52
C PHE A 711 12.15 -9.03 17.87
N ASP A 712 13.02 -8.85 16.88
CA ASP A 712 14.46 -8.65 17.04
C ASP A 712 14.83 -7.14 16.90
N PRO A 713 15.18 -6.44 17.99
CA PRO A 713 15.53 -5.02 17.93
C PRO A 713 16.74 -4.70 17.04
N ASN A 714 17.57 -5.69 16.69
CA ASN A 714 18.77 -5.50 15.88
C ASN A 714 18.51 -5.66 14.37
N ASP A 715 17.34 -6.16 13.97
CA ASP A 715 16.98 -6.30 12.57
C ASP A 715 16.32 -5.02 12.02
N CYS A 716 17.16 -4.15 11.45
CA CYS A 716 16.74 -2.93 10.78
C CYS A 716 15.91 -3.13 9.49
N ASN A 717 15.66 -4.37 9.06
CA ASN A 717 14.78 -4.70 7.95
C ASN A 717 13.38 -5.07 8.40
N GLN A 718 13.07 -5.03 9.71
CA GLN A 718 11.74 -5.38 10.18
C GLN A 718 10.68 -4.44 9.63
N TRP A 719 9.63 -5.03 9.09
CA TRP A 719 8.49 -4.35 8.49
C TRP A 719 7.44 -3.94 9.53
N PHE A 720 7.82 -3.84 10.81
CA PHE A 720 6.94 -3.50 11.93
C PHE A 720 7.63 -2.69 13.05
N PRO A 721 8.49 -1.68 12.77
CA PRO A 721 9.19 -0.94 13.82
C PRO A 721 8.26 0.02 14.57
N ASN A 722 8.72 0.54 15.72
CA ASN A 722 8.02 1.58 16.46
C ASN A 722 7.60 2.75 15.56
N SER A 723 6.45 3.35 15.86
CA SER A 723 5.94 4.51 15.12
C SER A 723 5.46 5.62 16.06
N LYS A 724 4.88 6.67 15.48
CA LYS A 724 4.15 7.69 16.26
C LYS A 724 2.82 7.19 16.82
N TYR A 725 2.29 6.07 16.33
CA TYR A 725 0.96 5.56 16.70
C TYR A 725 0.99 4.23 17.47
N HIS A 726 2.12 3.51 17.42
CA HIS A 726 2.29 2.26 18.16
C HIS A 726 3.71 2.09 18.68
N LYS A 727 3.84 1.28 19.72
CA LYS A 727 5.08 0.87 20.37
C LYS A 727 5.09 -0.65 20.49
N ILE A 728 6.22 -1.28 20.17
CA ILE A 728 6.42 -2.72 20.31
C ILE A 728 6.89 -3.00 21.72
N ILE A 729 6.29 -4.00 22.34
CA ILE A 729 6.64 -4.53 23.65
C ILE A 729 7.09 -5.99 23.44
N PRO A 730 8.40 -6.25 23.37
CA PRO A 730 8.90 -7.59 23.17
C PRO A 730 8.58 -8.47 24.39
N LEU A 731 7.86 -9.55 24.14
CA LEU A 731 7.65 -10.66 25.04
C LEU A 731 8.75 -11.70 24.79
N LYS A 732 9.04 -12.55 25.78
CA LYS A 732 9.84 -13.76 25.57
C LYS A 732 8.98 -14.99 25.81
#